data_AF-A0A7L4DRH3-F1
#
_entry.id   AF-A0A7L4DRH3-F1
#
_cell.length_a   1.000
_cell.length_b   1.000
_cell.length_c   1.000
_cell.angle_alpha   90.00
_cell.angle_beta   90.00
_cell.angle_gamma   90.00
#
_symmetry.space_group_name_H-M   'P 1'
#
loop_
_entity.id
_entity.type
_entity.pdbx_description
1 polymer ?
#
loop_
_entity_poly.entity_id
_entity_poly.type
_entity_poly.pdbx_seq_one_letter_code
_entity_poly.pdbx_strand_id
1 'polypeptide(L)'
;YLEESAFEALEKDFQEVINLLKGDKTLEKFRLEYEKLHAVMKKSHENEKRLMEKCRALNAELVVNSSKVAALRKLSKDDQETISSMKTEIEKAWKMVDTAYEKEQKAKATINSMQKEIARLTNLVEQGSGVSLSQEHNIQDLLKLKEEITKERNELLSEVVKLRQSLTEATEQQQDTERAKNEADQSIMQLQQEIQLHQNEASREARKKEKVEKELKNLLAEMDNKQAEIKNLQQHIQRNKEEQLKMEQQLKEQKILNERVGKELEQFQMRNNKLMQESEQHSVMFEKVMQDIQQKTAELKARDDEVTQIRLEISKLNKVRDVLQNKLRVAEEEKVDTGHERNTLKNQISGLERELEAAKKQAEVDKKAINALVRERDMLSKNLVKAVSATQQQINLVKLHEQSKKNLEQEIQNYKNEAQKQRKIIYQLEKERDCFINETSELKQKVLQHLKDIETRDIQICDYKKKTEESEIKLKQQQNHCETMRIERNLYSKNLIEAKDEMAEMKKKLKTVTHQVDQLKEEITEKEAALVKAHLDHQQIEKEKESLKAELLKMKKQALETKHFIEHQETEERRLLKIIAEADAERLKQKKEFDQVINERDILGSQLVQRNDEVALLYEKIKIQQSILNKGEAQYRQRMEDIRLLKLEIKKLRREKGILGKSVANVEELR
;
A
#
# COMPACT_ATOMS: atom_id res chain seq x y z
N TYR A 1 -23.22 -45.16 7.05
CA TYR A 1 -24.30 -44.22 7.37
C TYR A 1 -25.21 -44.88 8.37
N LEU A 2 -25.06 -44.54 9.64
CA LEU A 2 -26.10 -44.83 10.63
C LEU A 2 -27.06 -43.65 10.55
N GLU A 3 -28.29 -43.88 10.10
CA GLU A 3 -29.36 -42.90 10.25
C GLU A 3 -29.50 -42.53 11.73
N GLU A 4 -29.98 -41.33 12.05
CA GLU A 4 -30.12 -40.85 13.44
C GLU A 4 -30.85 -41.88 14.33
N SER A 5 -31.84 -42.57 13.73
CA SER A 5 -32.56 -43.71 14.31
C SER A 5 -31.67 -44.93 14.66
N ALA A 6 -30.64 -45.21 13.88
CA ALA A 6 -29.75 -46.35 14.10
C ALA A 6 -28.68 -46.06 15.17
N PHE A 7 -28.26 -44.79 15.32
CA PHE A 7 -27.40 -44.39 16.43
C PHE A 7 -28.16 -44.38 17.77
N GLU A 8 -29.43 -43.94 17.77
CA GLU A 8 -30.30 -44.03 18.95
C GLU A 8 -30.55 -45.49 19.39
N ALA A 9 -30.67 -46.42 18.44
CA ALA A 9 -30.77 -47.85 18.74
C ALA A 9 -29.48 -48.40 19.40
N LEU A 10 -28.31 -48.03 18.86
CA LEU A 10 -27.01 -48.40 19.43
C LEU A 10 -26.78 -47.84 20.84
N GLU A 11 -27.25 -46.62 21.12
CA GLU A 11 -27.16 -46.00 22.46
C GLU A 11 -28.08 -46.73 23.46
N LYS A 12 -29.24 -47.22 23.00
CA LYS A 12 -30.16 -48.02 23.81
C LYS A 12 -29.58 -49.41 24.12
N ASP A 13 -29.04 -50.10 23.10
CA ASP A 13 -28.38 -51.39 23.25
C ASP A 13 -27.16 -51.29 24.17
N PHE A 14 -26.39 -50.20 24.08
CA PHE A 14 -25.29 -49.92 24.99
C PHE A 14 -25.75 -49.84 26.45
N GLN A 15 -26.86 -49.15 26.73
CA GLN A 15 -27.39 -49.05 28.09
C GLN A 15 -27.90 -50.39 28.63
N GLU A 16 -28.52 -51.21 27.79
CA GLU A 16 -28.94 -52.57 28.17
C GLU A 16 -27.72 -53.44 28.54
N VAL A 17 -26.66 -53.40 27.73
CA VAL A 17 -25.42 -54.16 27.98
C VAL A 17 -24.70 -53.67 29.25
N ILE A 18 -24.61 -52.36 29.49
CA ILE A 18 -24.01 -51.82 30.72
C ILE A 18 -24.79 -52.24 31.98
N ASN A 19 -26.12 -52.26 31.89
CA ASN A 19 -26.97 -52.69 33.01
C ASN A 19 -26.81 -54.19 33.32
N LEU A 20 -26.61 -55.02 32.30
CA LEU A 20 -26.29 -56.45 32.48
C LEU A 20 -24.90 -56.66 33.09
N LEU A 21 -23.90 -55.86 32.67
CA LEU A 21 -22.52 -55.97 33.15
C LEU A 21 -22.31 -55.42 34.58
N LYS A 22 -23.22 -54.58 35.10
CA LYS A 22 -23.14 -54.00 36.45
C LYS A 22 -23.25 -55.02 37.60
N GLY A 23 -23.80 -56.21 37.35
CA GLY A 23 -24.02 -57.24 38.37
C GLY A 23 -22.81 -58.13 38.65
N ASP A 24 -21.84 -58.23 37.73
CA ASP A 24 -20.73 -59.19 37.82
C ASP A 24 -19.38 -58.48 37.97
N LYS A 25 -18.80 -58.55 39.18
CA LYS A 25 -17.52 -57.92 39.52
C LYS A 25 -16.34 -58.45 38.70
N THR A 26 -16.44 -59.65 38.13
CA THR A 26 -15.36 -60.21 37.30
C THR A 26 -15.24 -59.50 35.95
N LEU A 27 -16.32 -58.86 35.48
CA LEU A 27 -16.42 -58.19 34.18
C LEU A 27 -16.25 -56.66 34.26
N GLU A 28 -15.94 -56.10 35.44
CA GLU A 28 -15.81 -54.65 35.65
C GLU A 28 -14.76 -54.00 34.72
N LYS A 29 -13.64 -54.70 34.47
CA LYS A 29 -12.62 -54.23 33.52
C LYS A 29 -13.16 -54.16 32.10
N PHE A 30 -13.98 -55.13 31.68
CA PHE A 30 -14.62 -55.13 30.37
C PHE A 30 -15.67 -54.03 30.27
N ARG A 31 -16.47 -53.80 31.32
CA ARG A 31 -17.43 -52.69 31.38
C ARG A 31 -16.74 -51.33 31.16
N LEU A 32 -15.62 -51.09 31.86
CA LEU A 32 -14.85 -49.84 31.73
C LEU A 32 -14.29 -49.65 30.31
N GLU A 33 -13.78 -50.70 29.68
CA GLU A 33 -13.30 -50.62 28.29
C GLU A 33 -14.47 -50.44 27.30
N TYR A 34 -15.62 -51.06 27.54
CA TYR A 34 -16.83 -50.88 26.73
C TYR A 34 -17.42 -49.46 26.85
N GLU A 35 -17.43 -48.87 28.05
CA GLU A 35 -17.82 -47.47 28.28
C GLU A 35 -16.89 -46.49 27.56
N LYS A 36 -15.57 -46.74 27.60
CA LYS A 36 -14.59 -45.94 26.84
C LYS A 36 -14.83 -46.05 25.33
N LEU A 37 -15.07 -47.26 24.83
CA LEU A 37 -15.34 -47.48 23.40
C LEU A 37 -16.60 -46.73 22.96
N HIS A 38 -17.67 -46.78 23.75
CA HIS A 38 -18.91 -46.04 23.47
C HIS A 38 -18.71 -44.52 23.53
N ALA A 39 -17.92 -44.02 24.49
CA ALA A 39 -17.59 -42.59 24.54
C ALA A 39 -16.83 -42.12 23.28
N VAL A 40 -15.91 -42.94 22.76
CA VAL A 40 -15.21 -42.68 21.50
C VAL A 40 -16.16 -42.74 20.30
N MET A 41 -17.05 -43.73 20.26
CA MET A 41 -18.09 -43.87 19.22
C MET A 41 -19.01 -42.64 19.17
N LYS A 42 -19.50 -42.19 20.33
CA LYS A 42 -20.37 -41.02 20.46
C LYS A 42 -19.68 -39.74 20.00
N LYS A 43 -18.43 -39.54 20.43
CA LYS A 43 -17.61 -38.41 19.97
C LYS A 43 -17.34 -38.46 18.46
N SER A 44 -17.16 -39.66 17.90
CA SER A 44 -17.02 -39.85 16.45
C SER A 44 -18.30 -39.50 15.71
N HIS A 45 -19.47 -39.90 16.22
CA HIS A 45 -20.77 -39.60 15.63
C HIS A 45 -21.11 -38.11 15.69
N GLU A 46 -20.83 -37.43 16.80
CA GLU A 46 -20.98 -35.97 16.92
C GLU A 46 -20.08 -35.21 15.93
N ASN A 47 -18.84 -35.68 15.75
CA ASN A 47 -17.93 -35.12 14.76
C ASN A 47 -18.42 -35.36 13.33
N GLU A 48 -18.93 -36.55 13.02
CA GLU A 48 -19.54 -36.88 11.73
C GLU A 48 -20.75 -35.99 11.43
N LYS A 49 -21.63 -35.77 12.43
CA LYS A 49 -22.80 -34.88 12.32
C LYS A 49 -22.37 -33.44 12.00
N ARG A 50 -21.36 -32.91 12.70
CA ARG A 50 -20.82 -31.57 12.44
C ARG A 50 -20.18 -31.45 11.05
N LEU A 51 -19.45 -32.47 10.63
CA LEU A 51 -18.86 -32.52 9.28
C LEU A 51 -19.95 -32.57 8.20
N MET A 52 -21.04 -33.30 8.44
CA MET A 52 -22.19 -33.36 7.54
C MET A 52 -22.93 -32.04 7.42
N GLU A 53 -23.17 -31.34 8.52
CA GLU A 53 -23.73 -29.99 8.49
C GLU A 53 -22.85 -29.04 7.68
N LYS A 54 -21.53 -29.12 7.87
CA LYS A 54 -20.57 -28.32 7.10
C LYS A 54 -20.55 -28.69 5.62
N CYS A 55 -20.65 -29.97 5.28
CA CYS A 55 -20.76 -30.43 3.89
C CYS A 55 -22.07 -29.96 3.25
N ARG A 56 -23.19 -29.99 3.97
CA ARG A 56 -24.49 -29.46 3.48
C ARG A 56 -24.43 -27.96 3.26
N ALA A 57 -23.82 -27.20 4.17
CA ALA A 57 -23.63 -25.76 4.04
C ALA A 57 -22.74 -25.42 2.83
N LEU A 58 -21.59 -26.09 2.69
CA LEU A 58 -20.69 -25.91 1.55
C LEU A 58 -21.37 -26.29 0.23
N ASN A 59 -22.17 -27.36 0.21
CA ASN A 59 -22.90 -27.76 -0.99
C ASN A 59 -23.98 -26.73 -1.37
N ALA A 60 -24.67 -26.15 -0.39
CA ALA A 60 -25.63 -25.06 -0.63
C ALA A 60 -24.94 -23.81 -1.22
N GLU A 61 -23.78 -23.43 -0.67
CA GLU A 61 -22.96 -22.34 -1.21
C GLU A 61 -22.46 -22.65 -2.63
N LEU A 62 -22.06 -23.89 -2.90
CA LEU A 62 -21.60 -24.34 -4.22
C LEU A 62 -22.73 -24.22 -5.25
N VAL A 63 -23.96 -24.62 -4.89
CA VAL A 63 -25.14 -24.46 -5.75
C VAL A 63 -25.41 -22.98 -6.05
N VAL A 64 -25.37 -22.10 -5.03
CA VAL A 64 -25.55 -20.65 -5.21
C VAL A 64 -24.46 -20.04 -6.07
N ASN A 65 -23.21 -20.46 -5.91
CA ASN A 65 -22.11 -19.98 -6.74
C ASN A 65 -22.23 -20.52 -8.18
N SER A 66 -22.68 -21.76 -8.36
CA SER A 66 -22.93 -22.31 -9.70
C SER A 66 -24.01 -21.53 -10.45
N SER A 67 -25.09 -21.10 -9.77
CA SER A 67 -26.15 -20.32 -10.40
C SER A 67 -25.69 -18.91 -10.75
N LYS A 68 -24.87 -18.28 -9.89
CA LYS A 68 -24.20 -17.00 -10.21
C LYS A 68 -23.28 -17.11 -11.43
N VAL A 69 -22.46 -18.16 -11.50
CA VAL A 69 -21.57 -18.40 -12.65
C VAL A 69 -22.38 -18.65 -13.93
N ALA A 70 -23.49 -19.38 -13.84
CA ALA A 70 -24.38 -19.60 -14.98
C ALA A 70 -25.02 -18.29 -15.48
N ALA A 71 -25.45 -17.41 -14.56
CA ALA A 71 -25.99 -16.09 -14.92
C ALA A 71 -24.94 -15.19 -15.59
N LEU A 72 -23.71 -15.16 -15.06
CA LEU A 72 -22.60 -14.40 -15.65
C LEU A 72 -22.21 -14.93 -17.04
N ARG A 73 -22.19 -16.26 -17.23
CA ARG A 73 -21.96 -16.85 -18.56
C ARG A 73 -23.05 -16.51 -19.55
N LYS A 74 -24.31 -16.41 -19.12
CA LYS A 74 -25.42 -16.00 -19.97
C LYS A 74 -25.27 -14.53 -20.39
N LEU A 75 -25.01 -13.62 -19.45
CA LEU A 75 -24.71 -12.22 -19.74
C LEU A 75 -23.55 -12.07 -20.73
N SER A 76 -22.44 -12.79 -20.52
CA SER A 76 -21.30 -12.75 -21.44
C SER A 76 -21.64 -13.26 -22.84
N LYS A 77 -22.58 -14.20 -22.96
CA LYS A 77 -23.06 -14.69 -24.26
C LYS A 77 -23.95 -13.65 -24.95
N ASP A 78 -24.87 -13.03 -24.20
CA ASP A 78 -25.76 -12.00 -24.70
C ASP A 78 -24.97 -10.75 -25.16
N ASP A 79 -23.91 -10.38 -24.43
CA ASP A 79 -22.98 -9.33 -24.83
C ASP A 79 -22.24 -9.68 -26.13
N GLN A 80 -21.79 -10.93 -26.28
CA GLN A 80 -21.12 -11.39 -27.49
C GLN A 80 -22.04 -11.37 -28.72
N GLU A 81 -23.31 -11.72 -28.54
CA GLU A 81 -24.34 -11.62 -29.59
C GLU A 81 -24.58 -10.15 -29.99
N THR A 82 -24.65 -9.25 -29.00
CA THR A 82 -24.80 -7.80 -29.23
C THR A 82 -23.61 -7.22 -29.99
N ILE A 83 -22.38 -7.58 -29.59
CA ILE A 83 -21.15 -7.17 -30.28
C ILE A 83 -21.14 -7.69 -31.73
N SER A 84 -21.59 -8.93 -31.95
CA SER A 84 -21.66 -9.52 -33.28
C SER A 84 -22.67 -8.76 -34.16
N SER A 85 -23.83 -8.40 -33.62
CA SER A 85 -24.82 -7.57 -34.29
C SER A 85 -24.22 -6.21 -34.71
N MET A 86 -23.60 -5.49 -33.79
CA MET A 86 -22.99 -4.19 -34.08
C MET A 86 -21.88 -4.29 -35.14
N LYS A 87 -21.07 -5.36 -35.13
CA LYS A 87 -20.06 -5.59 -36.18
C LYS A 87 -20.70 -5.75 -37.56
N THR A 88 -21.82 -6.47 -37.67
CA THR A 88 -22.52 -6.62 -38.94
C THR A 88 -23.14 -5.31 -39.45
N GLU A 89 -23.58 -4.42 -38.56
CA GLU A 89 -24.08 -3.09 -38.93
C GLU A 89 -22.96 -2.18 -39.44
N ILE A 90 -21.78 -2.25 -38.81
CA ILE A 90 -20.58 -1.54 -39.27
C ILE A 90 -20.19 -2.02 -40.67
N GLU A 91 -20.14 -3.33 -40.93
CA GLU A 91 -19.82 -3.86 -42.26
C GLU A 91 -20.84 -3.44 -43.32
N LYS A 92 -22.13 -3.34 -42.97
CA LYS A 92 -23.16 -2.80 -43.87
C LYS A 92 -22.90 -1.33 -44.19
N ALA A 93 -22.57 -0.52 -43.19
CA ALA A 93 -22.26 0.89 -43.39
C ALA A 93 -21.05 1.08 -44.31
N TRP A 94 -20.00 0.29 -44.13
CA TRP A 94 -18.82 0.30 -45.01
C TRP A 94 -19.17 -0.06 -46.46
N LYS A 95 -19.95 -1.12 -46.69
CA LYS A 95 -20.41 -1.47 -48.05
C LYS A 95 -21.24 -0.38 -48.71
N MET A 96 -22.04 0.37 -47.95
CA MET A 96 -22.79 1.50 -48.50
C MET A 96 -21.86 2.62 -48.98
N VAL A 97 -20.78 2.90 -48.24
CA VAL A 97 -19.77 3.89 -48.63
C VAL A 97 -19.04 3.47 -49.90
N ASP A 98 -18.61 2.21 -49.99
CA ASP A 98 -17.95 1.68 -51.20
C ASP A 98 -18.88 1.76 -52.43
N THR A 99 -20.17 1.43 -52.24
CA THR A 99 -21.17 1.51 -53.31
C THR A 99 -21.40 2.96 -53.77
N ALA A 100 -21.36 3.93 -52.85
CA ALA A 100 -21.47 5.34 -53.18
C ALA A 100 -20.25 5.82 -53.97
N TYR A 101 -19.05 5.39 -53.57
CA TYR A 101 -17.80 5.71 -54.23
C TYR A 101 -17.72 5.14 -55.66
N GLU A 102 -18.16 3.89 -55.88
CA GLU A 102 -18.23 3.32 -57.22
C GLU A 102 -19.22 4.06 -58.14
N LYS A 103 -20.36 4.51 -57.60
CA LYS A 103 -21.33 5.33 -58.36
C LYS A 103 -20.73 6.67 -58.78
N GLU A 104 -19.96 7.30 -57.90
CA GLU A 104 -19.25 8.55 -58.20
C GLU A 104 -18.21 8.36 -59.32
N GLN A 105 -17.42 7.28 -59.24
CA GLN A 105 -16.42 6.94 -60.27
C GLN A 105 -17.07 6.72 -61.65
N LYS A 106 -18.21 6.00 -61.72
CA LYS A 106 -18.95 5.80 -62.97
C LYS A 106 -19.50 7.12 -63.54
N ALA A 107 -19.99 8.01 -62.69
CA ALA A 107 -20.45 9.33 -63.11
C ALA A 107 -19.30 10.16 -63.72
N LYS A 108 -18.12 10.17 -63.09
CA LYS A 108 -16.93 10.84 -63.62
C LYS A 108 -16.47 10.25 -64.97
N ALA A 109 -16.49 8.93 -65.13
CA ALA A 109 -16.15 8.29 -66.41
C ALA A 109 -17.12 8.69 -67.54
N THR A 110 -18.41 8.85 -67.22
CA THR A 110 -19.44 9.23 -68.19
C THR A 110 -19.26 10.67 -68.65
N ILE A 111 -18.92 11.57 -67.73
CA ILE A 111 -18.60 12.98 -68.04
C ILE A 111 -17.39 13.06 -68.98
N ASN A 112 -16.33 12.31 -68.71
CA ASN A 112 -15.14 12.30 -69.58
C ASN A 112 -15.42 11.75 -70.99
N SER A 113 -16.35 10.79 -71.12
CA SER A 113 -16.80 10.29 -72.42
C SER A 113 -17.52 11.38 -73.22
N MET A 114 -18.42 12.12 -72.57
CA MET A 114 -19.16 13.21 -73.21
C MET A 114 -18.24 14.35 -73.65
N GLN A 115 -17.20 14.66 -72.87
CA GLN A 115 -16.19 15.65 -73.24
C GLN A 115 -15.37 15.25 -74.48
N LYS A 116 -15.04 13.96 -74.64
CA LYS A 116 -14.36 13.46 -75.85
C LYS A 116 -15.24 13.51 -77.09
N GLU A 117 -16.54 13.26 -76.95
CA GLU A 117 -17.50 13.34 -78.06
C GLU A 117 -17.63 14.80 -78.57
N ILE A 118 -17.66 15.76 -77.64
CA ILE A 118 -17.66 17.20 -77.96
C ILE A 118 -16.39 17.58 -78.74
N ALA A 119 -15.21 17.15 -78.30
CA ALA A 119 -13.95 17.43 -78.99
C ALA A 119 -13.86 16.80 -80.39
N ARG A 120 -14.55 15.68 -80.62
CA ARG A 120 -14.62 15.02 -81.92
C ARG A 120 -15.52 15.76 -82.91
N LEU A 121 -16.64 16.31 -82.43
CA LEU A 121 -17.56 17.13 -83.23
C LEU A 121 -16.94 18.47 -83.62
N THR A 122 -16.14 19.08 -82.74
CA THR A 122 -15.44 20.35 -83.02
C THR A 122 -14.39 20.21 -84.15
N ASN A 123 -13.66 19.09 -84.21
CA ASN A 123 -12.67 18.84 -85.28
C ASN A 123 -13.29 18.65 -86.68
N LEU A 124 -14.57 18.29 -86.77
CA LEU A 124 -15.28 18.06 -88.04
C LEU A 124 -15.70 19.37 -88.71
N VAL A 125 -15.80 20.46 -87.94
CA VAL A 125 -16.18 21.79 -88.43
C VAL A 125 -14.97 22.56 -88.97
N GLU A 126 -13.75 22.22 -88.55
CA GLU A 126 -12.52 22.92 -88.93
C GLU A 126 -11.89 22.50 -90.29
N GLN A 127 -12.49 21.55 -91.04
CA GLN A 127 -11.96 21.02 -92.32
C GLN A 127 -12.70 21.44 -93.61
N GLY A 128 -13.44 22.56 -93.62
CA GLY A 128 -14.12 23.07 -94.82
C GLY A 128 -13.58 24.41 -95.34
N SER A 129 -12.55 24.36 -96.22
CA SER A 129 -12.21 25.24 -97.37
C SER A 129 -12.79 26.68 -97.44
N GLY A 130 -12.07 27.76 -97.76
CA GLY A 130 -10.89 27.91 -98.63
C GLY A 130 -11.23 28.30 -100.08
N VAL A 131 -11.00 29.59 -100.43
CA VAL A 131 -10.33 30.08 -101.67
C VAL A 131 -11.19 30.52 -102.91
N SER A 132 -11.12 31.84 -103.23
CA SER A 132 -10.65 32.46 -104.52
C SER A 132 -11.57 33.02 -105.63
N LEU A 133 -11.37 34.34 -105.88
CA LEU A 133 -11.06 35.11 -107.13
C LEU A 133 -12.04 35.24 -108.33
N SER A 134 -12.42 36.51 -108.57
CA SER A 134 -12.02 37.37 -109.73
C SER A 134 -12.90 37.52 -110.99
N GLN A 135 -13.16 38.82 -111.28
CA GLN A 135 -13.45 39.54 -112.54
C GLN A 135 -14.89 39.56 -113.07
N GLU A 136 -15.67 40.60 -112.75
CA GLU A 136 -15.69 41.96 -113.38
C GLU A 136 -16.39 42.00 -114.75
N HIS A 137 -17.73 41.88 -114.73
CA HIS A 137 -18.73 42.54 -115.59
C HIS A 137 -20.07 42.32 -114.85
N ASN A 138 -20.82 43.30 -114.34
CA ASN A 138 -20.83 44.71 -114.63
C ASN A 138 -21.49 45.47 -113.46
N ILE A 139 -20.69 45.79 -112.43
CA ILE A 139 -20.77 46.97 -111.53
C ILE A 139 -22.07 47.18 -110.69
N GLN A 140 -23.21 46.67 -111.09
CA GLN A 140 -24.51 46.83 -110.44
C GLN A 140 -24.84 45.62 -109.55
N ASP A 141 -24.48 44.42 -109.99
CA ASP A 141 -24.41 43.24 -109.12
C ASP A 141 -23.25 43.36 -108.11
N LEU A 142 -22.18 44.11 -108.44
CA LEU A 142 -21.10 44.41 -107.50
C LEU A 142 -21.53 45.34 -106.36
N LEU A 143 -22.57 46.17 -106.50
CA LEU A 143 -23.12 46.95 -105.37
C LEU A 143 -23.94 46.07 -104.43
N LYS A 144 -24.75 45.16 -104.96
CA LYS A 144 -25.49 44.17 -104.17
C LYS A 144 -24.56 43.15 -103.52
N LEU A 145 -23.61 42.62 -104.28
CA LEU A 145 -22.57 41.74 -103.78
C LEU A 145 -21.63 42.48 -102.82
N LYS A 146 -21.35 43.77 -103.01
CA LYS A 146 -20.65 44.57 -101.99
C LYS A 146 -21.50 44.70 -100.74
N GLU A 147 -22.80 44.97 -100.82
CA GLU A 147 -23.68 45.03 -99.64
C GLU A 147 -23.81 43.68 -98.94
N GLU A 148 -23.91 42.58 -99.69
CA GLU A 148 -23.94 41.20 -99.19
C GLU A 148 -22.58 40.81 -98.60
N ILE A 149 -21.46 41.04 -99.28
CA ILE A 149 -20.11 40.84 -98.75
C ILE A 149 -19.84 41.79 -97.56
N THR A 150 -20.41 43.00 -97.52
CA THR A 150 -20.27 43.89 -96.36
C THR A 150 -21.10 43.39 -95.18
N LYS A 151 -22.28 42.80 -95.44
CA LYS A 151 -23.08 42.09 -94.42
C LYS A 151 -22.36 40.84 -93.94
N GLU A 152 -21.92 39.96 -94.82
CA GLU A 152 -21.12 38.77 -94.48
C GLU A 152 -19.84 39.16 -93.76
N ARG A 153 -19.14 40.19 -94.21
CA ARG A 153 -17.95 40.71 -93.51
C ARG A 153 -18.34 41.20 -92.13
N ASN A 154 -19.44 41.94 -91.96
CA ASN A 154 -19.88 42.43 -90.65
C ASN A 154 -20.38 41.31 -89.74
N GLU A 155 -21.01 40.27 -90.28
CA GLU A 155 -21.44 39.05 -89.59
C GLU A 155 -20.22 38.23 -89.15
N LEU A 156 -19.26 38.00 -90.04
CA LEU A 156 -17.97 37.38 -89.74
C LEU A 156 -17.17 38.24 -88.76
N LEU A 157 -17.22 39.58 -88.83
CA LEU A 157 -16.59 40.44 -87.84
C LEU A 157 -17.26 40.31 -86.48
N SER A 158 -18.60 40.22 -86.45
CA SER A 158 -19.36 39.98 -85.23
C SER A 158 -19.05 38.60 -84.64
N GLU A 159 -18.90 37.59 -85.49
CA GLU A 159 -18.51 36.24 -85.11
C GLU A 159 -17.08 36.19 -84.61
N VAL A 160 -16.13 36.84 -85.28
CA VAL A 160 -14.75 36.99 -84.81
C VAL A 160 -14.70 37.73 -83.47
N VAL A 161 -15.53 38.75 -83.26
CA VAL A 161 -15.63 39.44 -81.97
C VAL A 161 -16.18 38.50 -80.89
N LYS A 162 -17.23 37.72 -81.17
CA LYS A 162 -17.77 36.71 -80.24
C LYS A 162 -16.78 35.60 -79.93
N LEU A 163 -16.06 35.10 -80.94
CA LEU A 163 -15.04 34.07 -80.78
C LEU A 163 -13.84 34.60 -80.00
N ARG A 164 -13.41 35.85 -80.24
CA ARG A 164 -12.37 36.51 -79.43
C ARG A 164 -12.83 36.69 -77.98
N GLN A 165 -14.08 37.08 -77.77
CA GLN A 165 -14.63 37.20 -76.41
C GLN A 165 -14.66 35.82 -75.72
N SER A 166 -15.15 34.79 -76.40
CA SER A 166 -15.16 33.42 -75.87
C SER A 166 -13.75 32.87 -75.62
N LEU A 167 -12.77 33.22 -76.46
CA LEU A 167 -11.36 32.86 -76.26
C LEU A 167 -10.78 33.55 -75.02
N THR A 168 -11.08 34.84 -74.82
CA THR A 168 -10.68 35.57 -73.62
C THR A 168 -11.30 34.95 -72.37
N GLU A 169 -12.61 34.67 -72.39
CA GLU A 169 -13.32 34.02 -71.28
C GLU A 169 -12.76 32.62 -70.97
N ALA A 170 -12.44 31.82 -71.99
CA ALA A 170 -11.81 30.51 -71.82
C ALA A 170 -10.38 30.60 -71.27
N THR A 171 -9.62 31.63 -71.68
CA THR A 171 -8.26 31.87 -71.18
C THR A 171 -8.28 32.32 -69.71
N GLU A 172 -9.24 33.17 -69.33
CA GLU A 172 -9.45 33.56 -67.93
C GLU A 172 -9.84 32.35 -67.08
N GLN A 173 -10.78 31.52 -67.54
CA GLN A 173 -11.13 30.27 -66.85
C GLN A 173 -9.93 29.31 -66.72
N GLN A 174 -9.10 29.20 -67.76
CA GLN A 174 -7.88 28.41 -67.69
C GLN A 174 -6.92 28.94 -66.63
N GLN A 175 -6.70 30.26 -66.56
CA GLN A 175 -5.85 30.87 -65.53
C GLN A 175 -6.41 30.68 -64.12
N ASP A 176 -7.73 30.79 -63.93
CA ASP A 176 -8.36 30.57 -62.63
C ASP A 176 -8.26 29.11 -62.18
N THR A 177 -8.45 28.16 -63.10
CA THR A 177 -8.25 26.73 -62.79
C THR A 177 -6.79 26.39 -62.49
N GLU A 178 -5.83 27.04 -63.16
CA GLU A 178 -4.41 26.86 -62.89
C GLU A 178 -4.01 27.45 -61.53
N ARG A 179 -4.58 28.60 -61.13
CA ARG A 179 -4.44 29.16 -59.78
C ARG A 179 -5.02 28.21 -58.73
N ALA A 180 -6.24 27.74 -58.91
CA ALA A 180 -6.89 26.81 -57.98
C ALA A 180 -6.10 25.49 -57.85
N LYS A 181 -5.53 24.99 -58.95
CA LYS A 181 -4.63 23.83 -58.93
C LYS A 181 -3.37 24.10 -58.11
N ASN A 182 -2.71 25.23 -58.32
CA ASN A 182 -1.50 25.59 -57.58
C ASN A 182 -1.78 25.75 -56.07
N GLU A 183 -2.93 26.31 -55.69
CA GLU A 183 -3.38 26.40 -54.30
C GLU A 183 -3.65 25.02 -53.68
N ALA A 184 -4.26 24.11 -54.44
CA ALA A 184 -4.46 22.72 -54.02
C ALA A 184 -3.13 21.98 -53.86
N ASP A 185 -2.18 22.16 -54.78
CA ASP A 185 -0.84 21.55 -54.70
C ASP A 185 -0.06 22.06 -53.48
N GLN A 186 -0.16 23.37 -53.16
CA GLN A 186 0.41 23.93 -51.92
C GLN A 186 -0.22 23.32 -50.66
N SER A 187 -1.55 23.15 -50.66
CA SER A 187 -2.28 22.53 -49.56
C SER A 187 -1.90 21.06 -49.39
N ILE A 188 -1.72 20.32 -50.48
CA ILE A 188 -1.21 18.93 -50.45
C ILE A 188 0.19 18.88 -49.85
N MET A 189 1.10 19.80 -50.23
CA MET A 189 2.44 19.87 -49.64
C MET A 189 2.41 20.15 -48.13
N GLN A 190 1.53 21.06 -47.67
CA GLN A 190 1.35 21.34 -46.25
C GLN A 190 0.83 20.11 -45.50
N LEU A 191 -0.22 19.46 -46.00
CA LEU A 191 -0.76 18.24 -45.41
C LEU A 191 0.27 17.10 -45.37
N GLN A 192 1.12 16.96 -46.39
CA GLN A 192 2.22 15.98 -46.38
C GLN A 192 3.25 16.26 -45.28
N GLN A 193 3.59 17.54 -45.04
CA GLN A 193 4.48 17.92 -43.93
C GLN A 193 3.83 17.65 -42.57
N GLU A 194 2.54 17.95 -42.41
CA GLU A 194 1.78 17.65 -41.18
C GLU A 194 1.69 16.15 -40.91
N ILE A 195 1.42 15.33 -41.93
CA ILE A 195 1.43 13.87 -41.83
C ILE A 195 2.80 13.38 -41.36
N GLN A 196 3.89 13.93 -41.90
CA GLN A 196 5.24 13.54 -41.51
C GLN A 196 5.57 13.95 -40.07
N LEU A 197 5.12 15.12 -39.62
CA LEU A 197 5.24 15.55 -38.22
C LEU A 197 4.48 14.61 -37.29
N HIS A 198 3.21 14.33 -37.58
CA HIS A 198 2.40 13.41 -36.78
C HIS A 198 2.94 11.97 -36.77
N GLN A 199 3.51 11.50 -37.88
CA GLN A 199 4.16 10.19 -37.92
C GLN A 199 5.41 10.16 -37.02
N ASN A 200 6.20 11.23 -37.00
CA ASN A 200 7.34 11.36 -36.09
C ASN A 200 6.89 11.43 -34.62
N GLU A 201 5.84 12.18 -34.31
CA GLU A 201 5.24 12.25 -32.97
C GLU A 201 4.73 10.89 -32.50
N ALA A 202 3.98 10.18 -33.34
CA ALA A 202 3.49 8.84 -33.06
C ALA A 202 4.63 7.85 -32.79
N SER A 203 5.73 7.94 -33.57
CA SER A 203 6.92 7.09 -33.33
C SER A 203 7.63 7.42 -32.01
N ARG A 204 7.69 8.69 -31.62
CA ARG A 204 8.26 9.12 -30.33
C ARG A 204 7.40 8.62 -29.17
N GLU A 205 6.08 8.75 -29.29
CA GLU A 205 5.16 8.33 -28.26
C GLU A 205 5.12 6.80 -28.12
N ALA A 206 5.20 6.06 -29.22
CA ALA A 206 5.36 4.60 -29.20
C ALA A 206 6.62 4.16 -28.46
N ARG A 207 7.76 4.84 -28.67
CA ARG A 207 9.01 4.57 -27.94
C ARG A 207 8.92 4.90 -26.45
N LYS A 208 8.20 5.98 -26.07
CA LYS A 208 7.95 6.29 -24.66
C LYS A 208 7.06 5.22 -24.02
N LYS A 209 5.98 4.83 -24.71
CA LYS A 209 5.09 3.76 -24.27
C LYS A 209 5.86 2.46 -24.03
N GLU A 210 6.70 2.04 -24.96
CA GLU A 210 7.51 0.81 -24.81
C GLU A 210 8.47 0.88 -23.60
N LYS A 211 9.09 2.05 -23.35
CA LYS A 211 9.92 2.26 -22.15
C LYS A 211 9.11 2.12 -20.86
N VAL A 212 7.95 2.79 -20.79
CA VAL A 212 7.08 2.73 -19.61
C VAL A 212 6.50 1.32 -19.41
N GLU A 213 6.14 0.61 -20.47
CA GLU A 213 5.69 -0.79 -20.40
C GLU A 213 6.79 -1.71 -19.88
N LYS A 214 8.05 -1.49 -20.29
CA LYS A 214 9.20 -2.24 -19.78
C LYS A 214 9.46 -1.93 -18.30
N GLU A 215 9.38 -0.67 -17.89
CA GLU A 215 9.50 -0.26 -16.48
C GLU A 215 8.37 -0.86 -15.64
N LEU A 216 7.13 -0.83 -16.11
CA LEU A 216 5.99 -1.44 -15.45
C LEU A 216 6.18 -2.96 -15.29
N LYS A 217 6.66 -3.64 -16.33
CA LYS A 217 6.92 -5.08 -16.28
C LYS A 217 8.02 -5.42 -15.27
N ASN A 218 9.08 -4.61 -15.18
CA ASN A 218 10.14 -4.78 -14.20
C ASN A 218 9.62 -4.56 -12.77
N LEU A 219 8.84 -3.50 -12.54
CA LEU A 219 8.23 -3.22 -11.23
C LEU A 219 7.26 -4.33 -10.78
N LEU A 220 6.47 -4.89 -11.71
CA LEU A 220 5.61 -6.04 -11.41
C LEU A 220 6.44 -7.28 -11.01
N ALA A 221 7.53 -7.56 -11.72
CA ALA A 221 8.43 -8.67 -11.37
C ALA A 221 9.12 -8.45 -10.01
N GLU A 222 9.53 -7.22 -9.68
CA GLU A 222 10.07 -6.87 -8.37
C GLU A 222 9.02 -7.03 -7.26
N MET A 223 7.78 -6.60 -7.51
CA MET A 223 6.67 -6.78 -6.58
C MET A 223 6.39 -8.27 -6.31
N ASP A 224 6.37 -9.11 -7.34
CA ASP A 224 6.20 -10.56 -7.21
C ASP A 224 7.34 -11.20 -6.40
N ASN A 225 8.59 -10.78 -6.65
CA ASN A 225 9.75 -11.23 -5.88
C ASN A 225 9.63 -10.82 -4.40
N LYS A 226 9.24 -9.56 -4.12
CA LYS A 226 9.02 -9.09 -2.76
C LYS A 226 7.87 -9.81 -2.07
N GLN A 227 6.80 -10.13 -2.80
CA GLN A 227 5.70 -10.92 -2.28
C GLN A 227 6.12 -12.37 -1.94
N ALA A 228 7.01 -12.96 -2.74
CA ALA A 228 7.60 -14.27 -2.45
C ALA A 228 8.52 -14.22 -1.22
N GLU A 229 9.36 -13.19 -1.08
CA GLU A 229 10.18 -12.95 0.12
C GLU A 229 9.31 -12.81 1.38
N ILE A 230 8.21 -12.04 1.31
CA ILE A 230 7.27 -11.88 2.42
C ILE A 230 6.66 -13.23 2.81
N LYS A 231 6.23 -14.05 1.85
CA LYS A 231 5.70 -15.40 2.12
C LYS A 231 6.74 -16.30 2.80
N ASN A 232 7.99 -16.27 2.35
CA ASN A 232 9.08 -17.02 2.97
C ASN A 232 9.35 -16.55 4.41
N LEU A 233 9.39 -15.24 4.65
CA LEU A 233 9.57 -14.67 5.99
C LEU A 233 8.39 -15.02 6.91
N GLN A 234 7.16 -14.98 6.42
CA GLN A 234 5.97 -15.43 7.17
C GLN A 234 6.08 -16.91 7.56
N GLN A 235 6.56 -17.77 6.65
CA GLN A 235 6.78 -19.17 6.95
C GLN A 235 7.87 -19.37 8.01
N HIS A 236 8.97 -18.60 7.95
CA HIS A 236 10.01 -18.61 9.00
C HIS A 236 9.48 -18.14 10.36
N ILE A 237 8.69 -17.07 10.40
CA ILE A 237 8.06 -16.59 11.64
C ILE A 237 7.15 -17.67 12.23
N GLN A 238 6.39 -18.38 11.39
CA GLN A 238 5.50 -19.45 11.85
C GLN A 238 6.29 -20.63 12.44
N ARG A 239 7.38 -21.07 11.79
CA ARG A 239 8.27 -22.11 12.33
C ARG A 239 8.88 -21.70 13.67
N ASN A 240 9.37 -20.46 13.78
CA ASN A 240 9.95 -19.95 15.02
C ASN A 240 8.92 -19.87 16.15
N LYS A 241 7.65 -19.52 15.86
CA LYS A 241 6.57 -19.55 16.85
C LYS A 241 6.28 -20.97 17.34
N GLU A 242 6.29 -21.97 16.45
CA GLU A 242 6.11 -23.37 16.81
C GLU A 242 7.26 -23.90 17.67
N GLU A 243 8.50 -23.51 17.36
CA GLU A 243 9.68 -23.83 18.19
C GLU A 243 9.62 -23.14 19.56
N GLN A 244 9.22 -21.87 19.60
CA GLN A 244 9.02 -21.14 20.86
C GLN A 244 7.99 -21.84 21.75
N LEU A 245 6.83 -22.23 21.19
CA LEU A 245 5.80 -22.95 21.94
C LEU A 245 6.30 -24.29 22.49
N LYS A 246 7.10 -25.03 21.70
CA LYS A 246 7.74 -26.27 22.17
C LYS A 246 8.70 -26.00 23.34
N MET A 247 9.52 -24.96 23.24
CA MET A 247 10.45 -24.58 24.32
C MET A 247 9.71 -24.12 25.58
N GLU A 248 8.62 -23.36 25.44
CA GLU A 248 7.77 -22.95 26.55
C GLU A 248 7.10 -24.14 27.24
N GLN A 249 6.65 -25.13 26.46
CA GLN A 249 6.10 -26.38 27.00
C GLN A 249 7.17 -27.17 27.76
N GLN A 250 8.36 -27.34 27.18
CA GLN A 250 9.49 -28.00 27.86
C GLN A 250 9.87 -27.28 29.16
N LEU A 251 9.89 -25.94 29.16
CA LEU A 251 10.16 -25.16 30.36
C LEU A 251 9.09 -25.39 31.45
N LYS A 252 7.82 -25.48 31.05
CA LYS A 252 6.71 -25.75 31.99
C LYS A 252 6.82 -27.15 32.58
N GLU A 253 7.13 -28.15 31.77
CA GLU A 253 7.36 -29.53 32.22
C GLU A 253 8.54 -29.61 33.20
N GLN A 254 9.65 -28.92 32.89
CA GLN A 254 10.80 -28.83 33.80
C GLN A 254 10.48 -28.13 35.11
N LYS A 255 9.67 -27.07 35.10
CA LYS A 255 9.20 -26.41 36.35
C LYS A 255 8.38 -27.35 37.22
N ILE A 256 7.44 -28.09 36.63
CA ILE A 256 6.61 -29.07 37.35
C ILE A 256 7.50 -30.17 37.94
N LEU A 257 8.50 -30.64 37.17
CA LEU A 257 9.45 -31.64 37.64
C LEU A 257 10.27 -31.11 38.83
N ASN A 258 10.80 -29.88 38.74
CA ASN A 258 11.53 -29.24 39.83
C ASN A 258 10.67 -29.05 41.08
N GLU A 259 9.41 -28.63 40.95
CA GLU A 259 8.49 -28.53 42.10
C GLU A 259 8.23 -29.89 42.75
N ARG A 260 8.10 -30.96 41.95
CA ARG A 260 7.92 -32.32 42.47
C ARG A 260 9.17 -32.79 43.22
N VAL A 261 10.35 -32.61 42.63
CA VAL A 261 11.64 -32.94 43.27
C VAL A 261 11.85 -32.11 44.53
N GLY A 262 11.46 -30.83 44.54
CA GLY A 262 11.51 -29.96 45.72
C GLY A 262 10.64 -30.49 46.86
N LYS A 263 9.40 -30.91 46.58
CA LYS A 263 8.50 -31.51 47.57
C LYS A 263 9.04 -32.85 48.10
N GLU A 264 9.61 -33.69 47.23
CA GLU A 264 10.26 -34.93 47.65
C GLU A 264 11.45 -34.64 48.57
N LEU A 265 12.27 -33.65 48.24
CA LEU A 265 13.40 -33.22 49.08
C LEU A 265 12.93 -32.72 50.46
N GLU A 266 11.88 -31.89 50.51
CA GLU A 266 11.29 -31.43 51.77
C GLU A 266 10.75 -32.59 52.61
N GLN A 267 10.09 -33.57 51.98
CA GLN A 267 9.63 -34.79 52.66
C GLN A 267 10.79 -35.60 53.22
N PHE A 268 11.87 -35.78 52.44
CA PHE A 268 13.07 -36.45 52.91
C PHE A 268 13.75 -35.69 54.05
N GLN A 269 13.81 -34.36 54.00
CA GLN A 269 14.33 -33.54 55.09
C GLN A 269 13.50 -33.67 56.36
N MET A 270 12.16 -33.61 56.28
CA MET A 270 11.28 -33.83 57.44
C MET A 270 11.47 -35.22 58.05
N ARG A 271 11.59 -36.24 57.20
CA ARG A 271 11.81 -37.62 57.66
C ARG A 271 13.18 -37.78 58.33
N ASN A 272 14.21 -37.17 57.76
CA ASN A 272 15.55 -37.18 58.34
C ASN A 272 15.58 -36.45 59.71
N ASN A 273 14.90 -35.31 59.83
CA ASN A 273 14.79 -34.59 61.09
C ASN A 273 14.03 -35.37 62.17
N LYS A 274 12.96 -36.10 61.79
CA LYS A 274 12.27 -37.02 62.72
C LYS A 274 13.19 -38.15 63.18
N LEU A 275 13.90 -38.80 62.26
CA LEU A 275 14.83 -39.87 62.59
C LEU A 275 15.98 -39.37 63.48
N MET A 276 16.47 -38.14 63.26
CA MET A 276 17.41 -37.48 64.15
C MET A 276 16.84 -37.30 65.56
N GLN A 277 15.63 -36.75 65.69
CA GLN A 277 14.97 -36.61 67.00
C GLN A 277 14.74 -37.96 67.70
N GLU A 278 14.28 -38.97 66.96
CA GLU A 278 14.10 -40.32 67.50
C GLU A 278 15.44 -40.90 67.96
N SER A 279 16.51 -40.77 67.17
CA SER A 279 17.86 -41.20 67.56
C SER A 279 18.35 -40.50 68.82
N GLU A 280 18.10 -39.19 68.95
CA GLU A 280 18.49 -38.39 70.10
C GLU A 280 17.71 -38.81 71.35
N GLN A 281 16.39 -39.04 71.22
CA GLN A 281 15.55 -39.60 72.28
C GLN A 281 16.01 -40.99 72.72
N HIS A 282 16.33 -41.87 71.76
CA HIS A 282 16.85 -43.21 72.03
C HIS A 282 18.19 -43.13 72.77
N SER A 283 19.05 -42.18 72.41
CA SER A 283 20.33 -41.95 73.09
C SER A 283 20.13 -41.52 74.55
N VAL A 284 19.21 -40.59 74.81
CA VAL A 284 18.86 -40.16 76.18
C VAL A 284 18.26 -41.32 76.99
N MET A 285 17.38 -42.12 76.38
CA MET A 285 16.82 -43.31 77.02
C MET A 285 17.91 -44.35 77.33
N PHE A 286 18.86 -44.54 76.43
CA PHE A 286 19.99 -45.44 76.63
C PHE A 286 20.89 -44.98 77.78
N GLU A 287 21.21 -43.68 77.87
CA GLU A 287 21.95 -43.10 79.00
C GLU A 287 21.22 -43.32 80.33
N LYS A 288 19.89 -43.15 80.35
CA LYS A 288 19.09 -43.37 81.55
C LYS A 288 19.10 -44.82 82.00
N VAL A 289 18.94 -45.77 81.07
CA VAL A 289 19.04 -47.21 81.38
C VAL A 289 20.45 -47.58 81.84
N MET A 290 21.48 -47.00 81.24
CA MET A 290 22.87 -47.17 81.69
C MET A 290 23.07 -46.68 83.13
N GLN A 291 22.52 -45.53 83.49
CA GLN A 291 22.55 -45.02 84.88
C GLN A 291 21.79 -45.95 85.83
N ASP A 292 20.60 -46.43 85.45
CA ASP A 292 19.82 -47.38 86.25
C ASP A 292 20.59 -48.69 86.46
N ILE A 293 21.25 -49.22 85.43
CA ILE A 293 22.11 -50.41 85.52
C ILE A 293 23.28 -50.16 86.48
N GLN A 294 23.95 -49.01 86.38
CA GLN A 294 25.04 -48.64 87.29
C GLN A 294 24.56 -48.55 88.74
N GLN A 295 23.39 -47.92 88.97
CA GLN A 295 22.79 -47.83 90.30
C GLN A 295 22.43 -49.20 90.85
N LYS A 296 21.77 -50.06 90.06
CA LYS A 296 21.40 -51.42 90.48
C LYS A 296 22.61 -52.30 90.74
N THR A 297 23.68 -52.14 89.97
CA THR A 297 24.96 -52.84 90.21
C THR A 297 25.58 -52.41 91.53
N ALA A 298 25.53 -51.12 91.88
CA ALA A 298 26.01 -50.62 93.17
C ALA A 298 25.14 -51.12 94.34
N GLU A 299 23.81 -51.14 94.18
CA GLU A 299 22.87 -51.71 95.16
C GLU A 299 23.13 -53.21 95.38
N LEU A 300 23.33 -53.99 94.30
CA LEU A 300 23.66 -55.41 94.39
C LEU A 300 24.98 -55.63 95.13
N LYS A 301 26.01 -54.83 94.85
CA LYS A 301 27.28 -54.91 95.56
C LYS A 301 27.13 -54.64 97.06
N ALA A 302 26.36 -53.63 97.43
CA ALA A 302 26.07 -53.35 98.84
C ALA A 302 25.31 -54.52 99.52
N ARG A 303 24.37 -55.15 98.81
CA ARG A 303 23.67 -56.34 99.31
C ARG A 303 24.58 -57.57 99.42
N ASP A 304 25.49 -57.78 98.49
CA ASP A 304 26.49 -58.85 98.59
C ASP A 304 27.44 -58.63 99.79
N ASP A 305 27.82 -57.38 100.06
CA ASP A 305 28.58 -57.00 101.26
C ASP A 305 27.78 -57.26 102.55
N GLU A 306 26.48 -56.93 102.58
CA GLU A 306 25.59 -57.29 103.70
C GLU A 306 25.47 -58.81 103.88
N VAL A 307 25.32 -59.57 102.79
CA VAL A 307 25.20 -61.04 102.83
C VAL A 307 26.50 -61.67 103.32
N THR A 308 27.67 -61.16 102.89
CA THR A 308 28.96 -61.64 103.40
C THR A 308 29.14 -61.34 104.89
N GLN A 309 28.68 -60.18 105.37
CA GLN A 309 28.65 -59.83 106.79
C GLN A 309 27.73 -60.76 107.60
N ILE A 310 26.52 -61.04 107.10
CA ILE A 310 25.59 -62.00 107.72
C ILE A 310 26.19 -63.41 107.74
N ARG A 311 26.87 -63.85 106.67
CA ARG A 311 27.56 -65.15 106.65
C ARG A 311 28.67 -65.23 107.70
N LEU A 312 29.40 -64.14 107.95
CA LEU A 312 30.38 -64.06 109.03
C LEU A 312 29.73 -64.15 110.42
N GLU A 313 28.56 -63.53 110.62
CA GLU A 313 27.78 -63.65 111.86
C GLU A 313 27.22 -65.06 112.06
N ILE A 314 26.70 -65.70 111.01
CA ILE A 314 26.25 -67.09 111.05
C ILE A 314 27.41 -68.02 111.41
N SER A 315 28.61 -67.79 110.88
CA SER A 315 29.82 -68.55 111.25
C SER A 315 30.16 -68.41 112.74
N LYS A 316 30.02 -67.20 113.31
CA LYS A 316 30.20 -66.97 114.76
C LYS A 316 29.12 -67.68 115.58
N LEU A 317 27.86 -67.61 115.17
CA LEU A 317 26.74 -68.27 115.84
C LEU A 317 26.86 -69.80 115.78
N ASN A 318 27.31 -70.37 114.67
CA ASN A 318 27.55 -71.81 114.56
C ASN A 318 28.64 -72.28 115.53
N LYS A 319 29.71 -71.50 115.75
CA LYS A 319 30.72 -71.82 116.80
C LYS A 319 30.11 -71.81 118.21
N VAL A 320 29.18 -70.91 118.49
CA VAL A 320 28.47 -70.87 119.79
C VAL A 320 27.53 -72.07 119.94
N ARG A 321 26.81 -72.44 118.87
CA ARG A 321 25.94 -73.62 118.84
C ARG A 321 26.74 -74.90 119.13
N ASP A 322 27.90 -75.08 118.51
CA ASP A 322 28.71 -76.29 118.69
C ASP A 322 29.25 -76.41 120.13
N VAL A 323 29.53 -75.29 120.81
CA VAL A 323 29.88 -75.25 122.24
C VAL A 323 28.69 -75.64 123.12
N LEU A 324 27.47 -75.17 122.80
CA LEU A 324 26.25 -75.52 123.54
C LEU A 324 25.85 -76.99 123.34
N GLN A 325 26.06 -77.53 122.14
CA GLN A 325 25.75 -78.93 121.82
C GLN A 325 26.66 -79.91 122.57
N ASN A 326 27.93 -79.55 122.81
CA ASN A 326 28.83 -80.33 123.69
C ASN A 326 28.43 -80.29 125.17
N LYS A 327 27.78 -79.23 125.65
CA LYS A 327 27.25 -79.16 127.03
C LYS A 327 25.97 -79.98 127.22
N LEU A 328 25.14 -80.10 126.19
CA LEU A 328 23.92 -80.92 126.24
C LEU A 328 24.24 -82.42 126.33
N ARG A 329 25.32 -82.86 125.65
CA ARG A 329 25.75 -84.28 125.65
C ARG A 329 26.21 -84.78 127.03
N VAL A 330 26.78 -83.90 127.87
CA VAL A 330 27.20 -84.24 129.24
C VAL A 330 26.00 -84.37 130.18
N ALA A 331 24.93 -83.60 129.97
CA ALA A 331 23.72 -83.65 130.79
C ALA A 331 22.82 -84.87 130.48
N GLU A 332 22.95 -85.48 129.30
CA GLU A 332 22.20 -86.69 128.93
C GLU A 332 22.82 -87.98 129.48
N GLU A 333 24.13 -87.99 129.80
CA GLU A 333 24.82 -89.13 130.43
C GLU A 333 24.47 -89.29 131.93
N GLU A 334 24.24 -88.20 132.67
CA GLU A 334 23.82 -88.27 134.10
C GLU A 334 22.36 -88.73 134.32
N LYS A 335 21.55 -88.81 133.26
CA LYS A 335 20.13 -89.24 133.33
C LYS A 335 19.95 -90.76 133.25
N VAL A 336 20.94 -91.50 132.75
CA VAL A 336 20.82 -92.95 132.52
C VAL A 336 21.00 -93.75 133.82
N ASP A 337 21.78 -93.25 134.78
CA ASP A 337 22.07 -93.95 136.05
C ASP A 337 20.94 -93.91 137.09
N THR A 338 20.00 -92.95 136.98
CA THR A 338 18.84 -92.86 137.91
C THR A 338 17.63 -93.71 137.48
N GLY A 339 17.71 -94.40 136.33
CA GLY A 339 16.62 -95.21 135.79
C GLY A 339 16.54 -96.66 136.31
N HIS A 340 17.61 -97.19 136.91
CA HIS A 340 17.73 -98.63 137.20
C HIS A 340 17.10 -99.10 138.53
N GLU A 341 16.66 -98.20 139.43
CA GLU A 341 15.99 -98.59 140.69
C GLU A 341 14.45 -98.57 140.62
N ARG A 342 13.85 -97.98 139.57
CA ARG A 342 12.37 -97.86 139.46
C ARG A 342 11.68 -99.13 138.94
N ASN A 343 12.41 -100.01 138.26
CA ASN A 343 11.82 -101.20 137.61
C ASN A 343 11.79 -102.45 138.51
N THR A 344 12.40 -102.42 139.70
CA THR A 344 12.55 -103.62 140.56
C THR A 344 11.38 -103.81 141.53
N LEU A 345 10.55 -102.80 141.79
CA LEU A 345 9.44 -102.86 142.78
C LEU A 345 8.03 -102.96 142.18
N LYS A 346 7.89 -103.05 140.85
CA LYS A 346 6.58 -103.15 140.18
C LYS A 346 6.11 -104.59 139.89
N ASN A 347 6.95 -105.59 140.14
CA ASN A 347 6.71 -107.00 139.76
C ASN A 347 6.47 -107.97 140.94
N GLN A 348 5.90 -107.51 142.07
CA GLN A 348 5.64 -108.37 143.25
C GLN A 348 4.21 -108.32 143.84
N ILE A 349 3.18 -107.84 143.12
CA ILE A 349 1.78 -107.90 143.61
C ILE A 349 0.80 -108.28 142.49
N SER A 350 0.89 -109.51 141.98
CA SER A 350 -0.18 -110.16 141.21
C SER A 350 -0.18 -111.68 141.41
N GLY A 351 -0.08 -112.12 142.67
CA GLY A 351 0.08 -113.52 143.05
C GLY A 351 -0.67 -113.93 144.32
N LEU A 352 -1.73 -113.20 144.69
CA LEU A 352 -2.71 -113.62 145.69
C LEU A 352 -4.12 -113.31 145.17
N GLU A 353 -4.54 -114.13 144.21
CA GLU A 353 -5.91 -114.64 144.30
C GLU A 353 -6.03 -115.51 145.54
N ARG A 354 -7.27 -115.57 146.05
CA ARG A 354 -7.85 -116.59 146.93
C ARG A 354 -7.68 -116.34 148.41
N GLU A 355 -8.79 -115.93 148.99
CA GLU A 355 -9.54 -116.68 150.02
C GLU A 355 -10.83 -115.86 150.28
N LEU A 356 -11.99 -116.33 149.81
CA LEU A 356 -13.10 -116.69 150.71
C LEU A 356 -13.10 -115.76 151.95
N GLU A 357 -14.00 -114.80 152.08
CA GLU A 357 -15.46 -115.04 152.17
C GLU A 357 -15.78 -116.45 152.71
N ALA A 358 -15.00 -116.86 153.71
CA ALA A 358 -15.27 -117.91 154.67
C ALA A 358 -15.55 -117.24 155.99
N ALA A 359 -16.61 -117.73 156.63
CA ALA A 359 -17.04 -117.49 158.01
C ALA A 359 -17.88 -116.21 158.19
N LYS A 360 -19.20 -116.28 158.39
CA LYS A 360 -20.09 -117.33 158.94
C LYS A 360 -21.53 -116.97 158.56
N LYS A 361 -22.26 -117.80 157.80
CA LYS A 361 -23.27 -118.75 158.31
C LYS A 361 -24.09 -118.31 159.54
N GLN A 362 -25.41 -118.45 159.37
CA GLN A 362 -26.38 -118.93 160.37
C GLN A 362 -26.89 -117.98 161.46
N ALA A 363 -27.77 -117.08 161.05
CA ALA A 363 -29.01 -116.89 161.81
C ALA A 363 -30.16 -116.67 160.82
N GLU A 364 -30.86 -117.77 160.48
CA GLU A 364 -32.29 -117.94 160.79
C GLU A 364 -33.19 -117.08 159.89
N VAL A 365 -33.45 -117.47 158.65
CA VAL A 365 -34.56 -118.38 158.25
C VAL A 365 -35.98 -117.84 158.57
N ASP A 366 -36.20 -116.92 159.52
CA ASP A 366 -37.55 -116.67 160.05
C ASP A 366 -38.35 -115.49 159.47
N LYS A 367 -37.97 -114.90 158.31
CA LYS A 367 -38.74 -113.74 157.78
C LYS A 367 -38.96 -113.68 156.26
N LYS A 368 -38.78 -114.79 155.54
CA LYS A 368 -38.82 -114.79 154.05
C LYS A 368 -40.19 -115.00 153.42
N ALA A 369 -41.26 -115.32 154.14
CA ALA A 369 -42.56 -115.61 153.52
C ALA A 369 -43.48 -114.40 153.27
N ILE A 370 -43.30 -113.25 153.94
CA ILE A 370 -44.26 -112.11 153.86
C ILE A 370 -43.81 -111.00 152.87
N ASN A 371 -42.52 -110.87 152.58
CA ASN A 371 -41.99 -109.76 151.75
C ASN A 371 -42.05 -109.99 150.22
N ALA A 372 -42.57 -111.12 149.75
CA ALA A 372 -42.61 -111.46 148.33
C ALA A 372 -43.69 -110.67 147.55
N LEU A 373 -44.84 -110.35 148.16
CA LEU A 373 -45.98 -109.76 147.44
C LEU A 373 -45.94 -108.22 147.30
N VAL A 374 -45.12 -107.51 148.09
CA VAL A 374 -45.03 -106.03 148.01
C VAL A 374 -44.07 -105.56 146.90
N ARG A 375 -43.11 -106.41 146.49
CA ARG A 375 -42.12 -106.06 145.44
C ARG A 375 -42.68 -106.12 144.02
N GLU A 376 -43.74 -106.87 143.77
CA GLU A 376 -44.36 -106.94 142.42
C GLU A 376 -45.14 -105.66 142.06
N ARG A 377 -45.77 -105.00 143.03
CA ARG A 377 -46.52 -103.75 142.80
C ARG A 377 -45.60 -102.59 142.39
N ASP A 378 -44.44 -102.44 143.02
CA ASP A 378 -43.55 -101.28 142.81
C ASP A 378 -42.75 -101.36 141.50
N MET A 379 -42.55 -102.56 140.95
CA MET A 379 -41.92 -102.78 139.64
C MET A 379 -42.83 -102.35 138.48
N LEU A 380 -44.14 -102.61 138.57
CA LEU A 380 -45.10 -102.25 137.52
C LEU A 380 -45.33 -100.73 137.42
N SER A 381 -45.35 -100.00 138.55
CA SER A 381 -45.51 -98.53 138.54
C SER A 381 -44.32 -97.81 137.89
N LYS A 382 -43.09 -98.30 138.07
CA LYS A 382 -41.88 -97.73 137.45
C LYS A 382 -41.84 -97.90 135.93
N ASN A 383 -42.40 -98.99 135.40
CA ASN A 383 -42.40 -99.24 133.95
C ASN A 383 -43.40 -98.34 133.21
N LEU A 384 -44.54 -98.01 133.83
CA LEU A 384 -45.52 -97.09 133.25
C LEU A 384 -44.95 -95.68 133.05
N VAL A 385 -44.22 -95.16 134.05
CA VAL A 385 -43.62 -93.81 133.97
C VAL A 385 -42.55 -93.72 132.88
N LYS A 386 -41.76 -94.77 132.66
CA LYS A 386 -40.76 -94.83 131.58
C LYS A 386 -41.38 -94.87 130.19
N ALA A 387 -42.49 -95.58 130.00
CA ALA A 387 -43.18 -95.63 128.72
C ALA A 387 -43.80 -94.27 128.35
N VAL A 388 -44.36 -93.56 129.33
CA VAL A 388 -44.92 -92.21 129.13
C VAL A 388 -43.83 -91.20 128.76
N SER A 389 -42.67 -91.23 129.42
CA SER A 389 -41.58 -90.29 129.09
C SER A 389 -40.97 -90.53 127.71
N ALA A 390 -40.81 -91.79 127.29
CA ALA A 390 -40.34 -92.14 125.94
C ALA A 390 -41.33 -91.68 124.85
N THR A 391 -42.63 -91.83 125.10
CA THR A 391 -43.67 -91.37 124.16
C THR A 391 -43.66 -89.84 124.02
N GLN A 392 -43.45 -89.12 125.12
CA GLN A 392 -43.34 -87.65 125.10
C GLN A 392 -42.11 -87.16 124.32
N GLN A 393 -40.97 -87.86 124.42
CA GLN A 393 -39.77 -87.55 123.62
C GLN A 393 -40.03 -87.73 122.12
N GLN A 394 -40.72 -88.81 121.74
CA GLN A 394 -41.04 -89.06 120.33
C GLN A 394 -41.98 -87.99 119.74
N ILE A 395 -42.98 -87.54 120.52
CA ILE A 395 -43.88 -86.44 120.11
C ILE A 395 -43.09 -85.14 119.88
N ASN A 396 -42.13 -84.82 120.74
CA ASN A 396 -41.31 -83.62 120.57
C ASN A 396 -40.41 -83.70 119.33
N LEU A 397 -39.88 -84.88 119.00
CA LEU A 397 -39.06 -85.09 117.80
C LEU A 397 -39.86 -84.89 116.50
N VAL A 398 -41.09 -85.40 116.46
CA VAL A 398 -41.98 -85.22 115.29
C VAL A 398 -42.31 -83.75 115.06
N LYS A 399 -42.61 -83.00 116.12
CA LYS A 399 -42.84 -81.54 116.02
C LYS A 399 -41.62 -80.79 115.47
N LEU A 400 -40.41 -81.19 115.87
CA LEU A 400 -39.17 -80.61 115.35
C LEU A 400 -39.01 -80.87 113.85
N HIS A 401 -39.28 -82.09 113.39
CA HIS A 401 -39.21 -82.45 111.98
C HIS A 401 -40.29 -81.76 111.14
N GLU A 402 -41.51 -81.62 111.65
CA GLU A 402 -42.57 -80.84 110.97
C GLU A 402 -42.18 -79.37 110.81
N GLN A 403 -41.54 -78.77 111.82
CA GLN A 403 -41.06 -77.39 111.73
C GLN A 403 -39.91 -77.27 110.71
N SER A 404 -38.97 -78.21 110.70
CA SER A 404 -37.88 -78.25 109.71
C SER A 404 -38.41 -78.39 108.28
N LYS A 405 -39.40 -79.26 108.06
CA LYS A 405 -40.06 -79.43 106.77
C LYS A 405 -40.71 -78.13 106.29
N LYS A 406 -41.46 -77.43 107.16
CA LYS A 406 -42.07 -76.13 106.82
C LYS A 406 -41.03 -75.08 106.42
N ASN A 407 -39.89 -75.03 107.12
CA ASN A 407 -38.81 -74.11 106.78
C ASN A 407 -38.23 -74.41 105.38
N LEU A 408 -37.97 -75.68 105.07
CA LEU A 408 -37.46 -76.10 103.76
C LEU A 408 -38.47 -75.85 102.62
N GLU A 409 -39.77 -76.10 102.87
CA GLU A 409 -40.84 -75.78 101.90
C GLU A 409 -40.90 -74.27 101.60
N GLN A 410 -40.72 -73.43 102.62
CA GLN A 410 -40.65 -71.98 102.46
C GLN A 410 -39.41 -71.54 101.66
N GLU A 411 -38.24 -72.14 101.91
CA GLU A 411 -37.02 -71.86 101.14
C GLU A 411 -37.18 -72.26 99.67
N ILE A 412 -37.75 -73.43 99.38
CA ILE A 412 -38.04 -73.86 98.00
C ILE A 412 -38.99 -72.88 97.31
N GLN A 413 -40.02 -72.40 98.01
CA GLN A 413 -40.92 -71.40 97.45
C GLN A 413 -40.22 -70.06 97.18
N ASN A 414 -39.32 -69.63 98.07
CA ASN A 414 -38.52 -68.43 97.88
C ASN A 414 -37.61 -68.56 96.64
N TYR A 415 -36.93 -69.71 96.47
CA TYR A 415 -36.09 -69.95 95.29
C TYR A 415 -36.90 -70.02 93.99
N LYS A 416 -38.11 -70.60 94.00
CA LYS A 416 -39.02 -70.57 92.84
C LYS A 416 -39.42 -69.14 92.46
N ASN A 417 -39.76 -68.32 93.45
CA ASN A 417 -40.11 -66.92 93.24
C ASN A 417 -38.93 -66.13 92.66
N GLU A 418 -37.71 -66.37 93.16
CA GLU A 418 -36.50 -65.70 92.68
C GLU A 418 -36.14 -66.13 91.24
N ALA A 419 -36.23 -67.43 90.93
CA ALA A 419 -36.03 -67.93 89.57
C ALA A 419 -37.04 -67.31 88.58
N GLN A 420 -38.30 -67.09 89.00
CA GLN A 420 -39.30 -66.43 88.16
C GLN A 420 -38.99 -64.95 87.95
N LYS A 421 -38.48 -64.24 88.97
CA LYS A 421 -38.01 -62.85 88.83
C LYS A 421 -36.84 -62.77 87.85
N GLN A 422 -35.84 -63.63 88.00
CA GLN A 422 -34.68 -63.64 87.10
C GLN A 422 -35.08 -63.92 85.64
N ARG A 423 -36.02 -64.84 85.39
CA ARG A 423 -36.55 -65.07 84.03
C ARG A 423 -37.22 -63.83 83.43
N LYS A 424 -37.98 -63.06 84.23
CA LYS A 424 -38.58 -61.80 83.76
C LYS A 424 -37.52 -60.74 83.44
N ILE A 425 -36.47 -60.64 84.24
CA ILE A 425 -35.35 -59.72 84.01
C ILE A 425 -34.62 -60.11 82.71
N ILE A 426 -34.31 -61.39 82.51
CA ILE A 426 -33.65 -61.88 81.29
C ILE A 426 -34.49 -61.55 80.05
N TYR A 427 -35.80 -61.83 80.08
CA TYR A 427 -36.68 -61.51 78.95
C TYR A 427 -36.71 -60.01 78.63
N GLN A 428 -36.74 -59.16 79.67
CA GLN A 428 -36.71 -57.71 79.48
C GLN A 428 -35.38 -57.24 78.86
N LEU A 429 -34.24 -57.77 79.34
CA LEU A 429 -32.92 -57.47 78.79
C LEU A 429 -32.76 -57.97 77.35
N GLU A 430 -33.32 -59.12 77.00
CA GLU A 430 -33.35 -59.63 75.62
C GLU A 430 -34.16 -58.72 74.70
N LYS A 431 -35.32 -58.24 75.16
CA LYS A 431 -36.14 -57.29 74.42
C LYS A 431 -35.43 -55.94 74.21
N GLU A 432 -34.75 -55.44 75.24
CA GLU A 432 -33.95 -54.21 75.15
C GLU A 432 -32.77 -54.39 74.19
N ARG A 433 -32.06 -55.51 74.25
CA ARG A 433 -31.00 -55.86 73.29
C ARG A 433 -31.53 -55.83 71.86
N ASP A 434 -32.67 -56.46 71.59
CA ASP A 434 -33.23 -56.53 70.24
C ASP A 434 -33.72 -55.15 69.75
N CYS A 435 -34.29 -54.32 70.64
CA CYS A 435 -34.56 -52.91 70.34
C CYS A 435 -33.29 -52.14 69.95
N PHE A 436 -32.21 -52.26 70.73
CA PHE A 436 -30.95 -51.57 70.44
C PHE A 436 -30.29 -52.06 69.14
N ILE A 437 -30.42 -53.35 68.81
CA ILE A 437 -29.95 -53.90 67.52
C ILE A 437 -30.70 -53.24 66.36
N ASN A 438 -32.04 -53.13 66.48
CA ASN A 438 -32.87 -52.51 65.45
C ASN A 438 -32.55 -51.02 65.30
N GLU A 439 -32.48 -50.26 66.41
CA GLU A 439 -32.09 -48.85 66.39
C GLU A 439 -30.69 -48.64 65.78
N THR A 440 -29.73 -49.50 66.13
CA THR A 440 -28.37 -49.45 65.56
C THR A 440 -28.39 -49.75 64.06
N SER A 441 -29.22 -50.69 63.61
CA SER A 441 -29.39 -51.01 62.19
C SER A 441 -30.01 -49.85 61.42
N GLU A 442 -31.07 -49.25 61.95
CA GLU A 442 -31.72 -48.07 61.35
C GLU A 442 -30.77 -46.87 61.28
N LEU A 443 -30.02 -46.59 62.34
CA LEU A 443 -29.02 -45.53 62.37
C LEU A 443 -27.90 -45.78 61.35
N LYS A 444 -27.40 -47.02 61.25
CA LYS A 444 -26.42 -47.40 60.23
C LYS A 444 -26.96 -47.18 58.82
N GLN A 445 -28.22 -47.54 58.56
CA GLN A 445 -28.85 -47.32 57.26
C GLN A 445 -28.99 -45.82 56.94
N LYS A 446 -29.39 -44.99 57.91
CA LYS A 446 -29.45 -43.53 57.76
C LYS A 446 -28.07 -42.93 57.47
N VAL A 447 -27.02 -43.37 58.16
CA VAL A 447 -25.65 -42.94 57.91
C VAL A 447 -25.21 -43.30 56.48
N LEU A 448 -25.49 -44.52 56.02
CA LEU A 448 -25.18 -44.94 54.65
C LEU A 448 -25.96 -44.11 53.61
N GLN A 449 -27.21 -43.77 53.88
CA GLN A 449 -27.99 -42.89 53.00
C GLN A 449 -27.39 -41.48 52.94
N HIS A 450 -27.07 -40.88 54.09
CA HIS A 450 -26.45 -39.56 54.12
C HIS A 450 -25.07 -39.53 53.46
N LEU A 451 -24.28 -40.61 53.56
CA LEU A 451 -23.01 -40.72 52.83
C LEU A 451 -23.23 -40.71 51.31
N LYS A 452 -24.24 -41.43 50.81
CA LYS A 452 -24.60 -41.39 49.38
C LYS A 452 -25.10 -40.01 48.95
N ASP A 453 -25.88 -39.34 49.79
CA ASP A 453 -26.34 -37.99 49.51
C ASP A 453 -25.16 -37.00 49.44
N ILE A 454 -24.18 -37.12 50.34
CA ILE A 454 -22.93 -36.34 50.32
C ILE A 454 -22.15 -36.62 49.05
N GLU A 455 -21.93 -37.88 48.68
CA GLU A 455 -21.25 -38.22 47.40
C GLU A 455 -21.96 -37.60 46.20
N THR A 456 -23.30 -37.65 46.17
CA THR A 456 -24.10 -37.06 45.10
C THR A 456 -23.94 -35.54 45.06
N ARG A 457 -23.91 -34.89 46.23
CA ARG A 457 -23.66 -33.44 46.34
C ARG A 457 -22.25 -33.07 45.93
N ASP A 458 -21.24 -33.86 46.27
CA ASP A 458 -19.85 -33.64 45.87
C ASP A 458 -19.68 -33.74 44.36
N ILE A 459 -20.34 -34.70 43.71
CA ILE A 459 -20.38 -34.80 42.25
C ILE A 459 -20.99 -33.53 41.64
N GLN A 460 -22.14 -33.06 42.17
CA GLN A 460 -22.77 -31.82 41.71
C GLN A 460 -21.86 -30.60 41.89
N ILE A 461 -21.17 -30.49 43.03
CA ILE A 461 -20.21 -29.40 43.30
C ILE A 461 -19.06 -29.45 42.29
N CYS A 462 -18.54 -30.64 41.98
CA CYS A 462 -17.51 -30.81 40.95
C CYS A 462 -18.00 -30.36 39.57
N ASP A 463 -19.22 -30.71 39.18
CA ASP A 463 -19.81 -30.29 37.90
C ASP A 463 -20.04 -28.78 37.85
N TYR A 464 -20.53 -28.18 38.94
CA TYR A 464 -20.68 -26.73 39.01
C TYR A 464 -19.34 -26.01 38.97
N LYS A 465 -18.31 -26.50 39.66
CA LYS A 465 -16.95 -25.95 39.58
C LYS A 465 -16.41 -25.97 38.15
N LYS A 466 -16.58 -27.09 37.44
CA LYS A 466 -16.20 -27.18 36.01
C LYS A 466 -16.95 -26.17 35.16
N LYS A 467 -18.27 -26.02 35.34
CA LYS A 467 -19.07 -25.03 34.60
C LYS A 467 -18.64 -23.59 34.90
N THR A 468 -18.28 -23.28 36.13
CA THR A 468 -17.75 -21.97 36.52
C THR A 468 -16.42 -21.71 35.82
N GLU A 469 -15.50 -22.67 35.83
CA GLU A 469 -14.19 -22.55 35.21
C GLU A 469 -14.29 -22.42 33.67
N GLU A 470 -15.18 -23.19 33.03
CA GLU A 470 -15.52 -23.02 31.62
C GLU A 470 -16.06 -21.61 31.31
N SER A 471 -16.90 -21.07 32.20
CA SER A 471 -17.47 -19.73 32.05
C SER A 471 -16.42 -18.63 32.25
N GLU A 472 -15.50 -18.80 33.20
CA GLU A 472 -14.36 -17.89 33.40
C GLU A 472 -13.41 -17.89 32.20
N ILE A 473 -13.13 -19.06 31.62
CA ILE A 473 -12.33 -19.17 30.40
C ILE A 473 -13.02 -18.41 29.25
N LYS A 474 -14.34 -18.61 29.06
CA LYS A 474 -15.12 -17.89 28.05
C LYS A 474 -15.11 -16.38 28.28
N LEU A 475 -15.27 -15.93 29.54
CA LEU A 475 -15.22 -14.51 29.89
C LEU A 475 -13.86 -13.90 29.55
N LYS A 476 -12.77 -14.61 29.88
CA LYS A 476 -11.40 -14.15 29.60
C LYS A 476 -11.10 -14.11 28.10
N GLN A 477 -11.61 -15.07 27.34
CA GLN A 477 -11.57 -15.04 25.87
C GLN A 477 -12.31 -13.83 25.31
N GLN A 478 -13.52 -13.52 25.81
CA GLN A 478 -14.29 -12.35 25.39
C GLN A 478 -13.59 -11.03 25.76
N GLN A 479 -12.99 -10.93 26.95
CA GLN A 479 -12.18 -9.77 27.35
C GLN A 479 -11.00 -9.56 26.39
N ASN A 480 -10.25 -10.61 26.08
CA ASN A 480 -9.14 -10.52 25.12
C ASN A 480 -9.61 -10.08 23.73
N HIS A 481 -10.79 -10.55 23.30
CA HIS A 481 -11.38 -10.14 22.02
C HIS A 481 -11.75 -8.65 22.02
N CYS A 482 -12.40 -8.17 23.09
CA CYS A 482 -12.70 -6.75 23.27
C CYS A 482 -11.44 -5.87 23.30
N GLU A 483 -10.38 -6.31 23.98
CA GLU A 483 -9.11 -5.57 24.02
C GLU A 483 -8.48 -5.52 22.63
N THR A 484 -8.50 -6.62 21.88
CA THR A 484 -8.02 -6.69 20.49
C THR A 484 -8.80 -5.75 19.59
N MET A 485 -10.14 -5.80 19.63
CA MET A 485 -11.00 -4.89 18.85
C MET A 485 -10.76 -3.42 19.23
N ARG A 486 -10.49 -3.12 20.50
CA ARG A 486 -10.18 -1.77 20.96
C ARG A 486 -8.83 -1.28 20.42
N ILE A 487 -7.81 -2.15 20.40
CA ILE A 487 -6.50 -1.85 19.79
C ILE A 487 -6.67 -1.61 18.29
N GLU A 488 -7.39 -2.48 17.58
CA GLU A 488 -7.67 -2.34 16.15
C GLU A 488 -8.43 -1.04 15.85
N ARG A 489 -9.49 -0.72 16.61
CA ARG A 489 -10.22 0.55 16.48
C ARG A 489 -9.30 1.75 16.66
N ASN A 490 -8.42 1.72 17.66
CA ASN A 490 -7.48 2.82 17.90
C ASN A 490 -6.47 2.95 16.75
N LEU A 491 -5.99 1.82 16.21
CA LEU A 491 -5.11 1.79 15.04
C LEU A 491 -5.81 2.40 13.81
N TYR A 492 -7.03 1.96 13.50
CA TYR A 492 -7.80 2.51 12.38
C TYR A 492 -8.14 3.99 12.58
N SER A 493 -8.44 4.43 13.80
CA SER A 493 -8.65 5.83 14.11
C SER A 493 -7.39 6.67 13.86
N LYS A 494 -6.21 6.15 14.21
CA LYS A 494 -4.94 6.81 13.94
C LYS A 494 -4.67 6.89 12.43
N ASN A 495 -4.78 5.78 11.72
CA ASN A 495 -4.58 5.74 10.26
C ASN A 495 -5.56 6.66 9.52
N LEU A 496 -6.81 6.78 10.00
CA LEU A 496 -7.79 7.70 9.44
C LEU A 496 -7.39 9.16 9.63
N ILE A 497 -6.82 9.52 10.78
CA ILE A 497 -6.33 10.87 11.05
C ILE A 497 -5.13 11.17 10.15
N GLU A 498 -4.17 10.26 10.05
CA GLU A 498 -3.00 10.40 9.18
C GLU A 498 -3.40 10.59 7.71
N ALA A 499 -4.32 9.76 7.21
CA ALA A 499 -4.86 9.91 5.84
C ALA A 499 -5.60 11.24 5.62
N LYS A 500 -6.31 11.76 6.64
CA LYS A 500 -6.96 13.07 6.58
C LYS A 500 -5.94 14.22 6.55
N ASP A 501 -4.87 14.12 7.32
CA ASP A 501 -3.80 15.11 7.36
C ASP A 501 -3.02 15.12 6.02
N GLU A 502 -2.70 13.94 5.47
CA GLU A 502 -2.11 13.81 4.13
C GLU A 502 -3.02 14.39 3.05
N MET A 503 -4.32 14.09 3.08
CA MET A 503 -5.29 14.72 2.16
C MET A 503 -5.32 16.25 2.29
N ALA A 504 -5.23 16.78 3.51
CA ALA A 504 -5.21 18.22 3.75
C ALA A 504 -3.93 18.85 3.20
N GLU A 505 -2.78 18.18 3.35
CA GLU A 505 -1.52 18.61 2.78
C GLU A 505 -1.55 18.58 1.24
N MET A 506 -2.06 17.51 0.64
CA MET A 506 -2.22 17.41 -0.81
C MET A 506 -3.16 18.48 -1.37
N LYS A 507 -4.25 18.81 -0.65
CA LYS A 507 -5.12 19.94 -1.01
C LYS A 507 -4.40 21.30 -0.93
N LYS A 508 -3.52 21.50 0.05
CA LYS A 508 -2.68 22.72 0.11
C LYS A 508 -1.71 22.78 -1.06
N LYS A 509 -1.00 21.69 -1.36
CA LYS A 509 -0.10 21.59 -2.52
C LYS A 509 -0.83 21.87 -3.82
N LEU A 510 -2.01 21.29 -4.01
CA LEU A 510 -2.85 21.53 -5.18
C LEU A 510 -3.19 23.03 -5.32
N LYS A 511 -3.62 23.69 -4.23
CA LYS A 511 -3.89 25.14 -4.25
C LYS A 511 -2.67 25.96 -4.66
N THR A 512 -1.49 25.62 -4.13
CA THR A 512 -0.24 26.31 -4.51
C THR A 512 0.08 26.12 -5.98
N VAL A 513 -0.02 24.88 -6.50
CA VAL A 513 0.23 24.58 -7.91
C VAL A 513 -0.80 25.26 -8.81
N THR A 514 -2.09 25.30 -8.43
CA THR A 514 -3.13 26.03 -9.17
C THR A 514 -2.78 27.51 -9.25
N HIS A 515 -2.36 28.13 -8.14
CA HIS A 515 -1.94 29.53 -8.16
C HIS A 515 -0.71 29.76 -9.05
N GLN A 516 0.27 28.85 -9.05
CA GLN A 516 1.41 28.91 -9.96
C GLN A 516 0.99 28.78 -11.43
N VAL A 517 0.04 27.91 -11.74
CA VAL A 517 -0.51 27.78 -13.10
C VAL A 517 -1.20 29.07 -13.53
N ASP A 518 -1.97 29.71 -12.64
CA ASP A 518 -2.65 30.96 -12.97
C ASP A 518 -1.64 32.11 -13.16
N GLN A 519 -0.59 32.19 -12.34
CA GLN A 519 0.52 33.14 -12.54
C GLN A 519 1.21 32.93 -13.89
N LEU A 520 1.54 31.68 -14.24
CA LEU A 520 2.17 31.37 -15.53
C LEU A 520 1.25 31.69 -16.71
N LYS A 521 -0.07 31.51 -16.57
CA LYS A 521 -1.03 31.95 -17.60
C LYS A 521 -1.01 33.47 -17.77
N GLU A 522 -1.02 34.23 -16.67
CA GLU A 522 -0.92 35.69 -16.73
C GLU A 522 0.38 36.13 -17.41
N GLU A 523 1.52 35.54 -17.03
CA GLU A 523 2.81 35.81 -17.69
C GLU A 523 2.78 35.49 -19.19
N ILE A 524 2.20 34.35 -19.60
CA ILE A 524 2.03 33.99 -21.01
C ILE A 524 1.20 35.06 -21.73
N THR A 525 0.06 35.46 -21.17
CA THR A 525 -0.79 36.49 -21.78
C THR A 525 -0.08 37.84 -21.92
N GLU A 526 0.74 38.23 -20.93
CA GLU A 526 1.53 39.45 -21.00
C GLU A 526 2.62 39.37 -22.08
N LYS A 527 3.29 38.21 -22.20
CA LYS A 527 4.28 37.97 -23.25
C LYS A 527 3.66 37.93 -24.65
N GLU A 528 2.49 37.33 -24.81
CA GLU A 528 1.74 37.33 -26.07
C GLU A 528 1.35 38.76 -26.47
N ALA A 529 0.85 39.57 -25.53
CA ALA A 529 0.55 40.97 -25.78
C ALA A 529 1.79 41.77 -26.21
N ALA A 530 2.93 41.54 -25.54
CA ALA A 530 4.20 42.16 -25.90
C ALA A 530 4.68 41.73 -27.30
N LEU A 531 4.52 40.47 -27.66
CA LEU A 531 4.90 39.92 -28.96
C LEU A 531 4.02 40.48 -30.09
N VAL A 532 2.71 40.59 -29.86
CA VAL A 532 1.79 41.24 -30.81
C VAL A 532 2.19 42.70 -31.02
N LYS A 533 2.51 43.43 -29.95
CA LYS A 533 2.97 44.82 -30.04
C LYS A 533 4.27 44.93 -30.85
N ALA A 534 5.26 44.09 -30.55
CA ALA A 534 6.52 44.06 -31.29
C ALA A 534 6.33 43.72 -32.78
N HIS A 535 5.40 42.82 -33.10
CA HIS A 535 5.05 42.50 -34.47
C HIS A 535 4.41 43.70 -35.20
N LEU A 536 3.51 44.43 -34.55
CA LEU A 536 2.91 45.64 -35.12
C LEU A 536 3.96 46.73 -35.36
N ASP A 537 4.84 46.97 -34.39
CA ASP A 537 5.94 47.93 -34.50
C ASP A 537 6.90 47.54 -35.65
N HIS A 538 7.25 46.25 -35.77
CA HIS A 538 8.06 45.75 -36.87
C HIS A 538 7.40 45.95 -38.24
N GLN A 539 6.09 45.68 -38.34
CA GLN A 539 5.33 45.88 -39.57
C GLN A 539 5.28 47.37 -39.97
N GLN A 540 5.17 48.27 -38.99
CA GLN A 540 5.24 49.71 -39.25
C GLN A 540 6.63 50.11 -39.77
N ILE A 541 7.70 49.65 -39.12
CA ILE A 541 9.08 49.93 -39.54
C ILE A 541 9.36 49.38 -40.95
N GLU A 542 8.88 48.18 -41.30
CA GLU A 542 9.05 47.65 -42.66
C GLU A 542 8.31 48.50 -43.70
N LYS A 543 7.10 48.99 -43.40
CA LYS A 543 6.39 49.94 -44.29
C LYS A 543 7.16 51.25 -44.46
N GLU A 544 7.70 51.81 -43.38
CA GLU A 544 8.55 53.02 -43.44
C GLU A 544 9.84 52.78 -44.22
N LYS A 545 10.45 51.59 -44.07
CA LYS A 545 11.63 51.20 -44.83
C LYS A 545 11.32 51.04 -46.32
N GLU A 546 10.17 50.47 -46.69
CA GLU A 546 9.72 50.37 -48.07
C GLU A 546 9.42 51.74 -48.68
N SER A 547 8.77 52.65 -47.94
CA SER A 547 8.53 54.02 -48.40
C SER A 547 9.84 54.78 -48.60
N LEU A 548 10.77 54.72 -47.65
CA LEU A 548 12.09 55.34 -47.77
C LEU A 548 12.91 54.74 -48.93
N LYS A 549 12.82 53.43 -49.18
CA LYS A 549 13.44 52.81 -50.36
C LYS A 549 12.85 53.35 -51.66
N ALA A 550 11.52 53.50 -51.73
CA ALA A 550 10.85 54.07 -52.90
C ALA A 550 11.26 55.54 -53.13
N GLU A 551 11.34 56.35 -52.07
CA GLU A 551 11.84 57.72 -52.12
C GLU A 551 13.30 57.77 -52.58
N LEU A 552 14.16 56.91 -52.04
CA LEU A 552 15.56 56.83 -52.43
C LEU A 552 15.72 56.44 -53.91
N LEU A 553 14.91 55.50 -54.41
CA LEU A 553 14.90 55.16 -55.83
C LEU A 553 14.46 56.34 -56.70
N LYS A 554 13.42 57.08 -56.27
CA LYS A 554 12.96 58.29 -56.95
C LYS A 554 14.06 59.36 -56.99
N MET A 555 14.72 59.62 -55.87
CA MET A 555 15.82 60.59 -55.79
C MET A 555 17.02 60.17 -56.64
N LYS A 556 17.37 58.87 -56.66
CA LYS A 556 18.42 58.34 -57.56
C LYS A 556 18.07 58.54 -59.03
N LYS A 557 16.81 58.30 -59.42
CA LYS A 557 16.35 58.52 -60.78
C LYS A 557 16.45 60.00 -61.17
N GLN A 558 15.98 60.90 -60.30
CA GLN A 558 16.12 62.35 -60.51
C GLN A 558 17.58 62.78 -60.62
N ALA A 559 18.47 62.25 -59.78
CA ALA A 559 19.90 62.55 -59.83
C ALA A 559 20.56 62.06 -61.14
N LEU A 560 20.12 60.92 -61.69
CA LEU A 560 20.59 60.43 -63.00
C LEU A 560 20.07 61.31 -64.14
N GLU A 561 18.80 61.71 -64.10
CA GLU A 561 18.22 62.62 -65.09
C GLU A 561 18.92 63.98 -65.09
N THR A 562 19.19 64.56 -63.91
CA THR A 562 19.95 65.81 -63.81
C THR A 562 21.40 65.65 -64.26
N LYS A 563 22.05 64.51 -63.95
CA LYS A 563 23.39 64.22 -64.46
C LYS A 563 23.43 64.17 -65.98
N HIS A 564 22.49 63.47 -66.62
CA HIS A 564 22.40 63.44 -68.08
C HIS A 564 22.10 64.82 -68.68
N PHE A 565 21.28 65.62 -68.00
CA PHE A 565 21.03 67.00 -68.41
C PHE A 565 22.32 67.85 -68.33
N ILE A 566 23.10 67.73 -67.26
CA ILE A 566 24.40 68.41 -67.12
C ILE A 566 25.37 67.96 -68.22
N GLU A 567 25.51 66.65 -68.45
CA GLU A 567 26.35 66.11 -69.53
C GLU A 567 25.95 66.68 -70.90
N HIS A 568 24.64 66.79 -71.17
CA HIS A 568 24.14 67.40 -72.39
C HIS A 568 24.50 68.89 -72.49
N GLN A 569 24.31 69.66 -71.40
CA GLN A 569 24.71 71.07 -71.34
C GLN A 569 26.22 71.26 -71.52
N GLU A 570 27.05 70.40 -70.92
CA GLU A 570 28.51 70.44 -71.11
C GLU A 570 28.93 70.14 -72.56
N THR A 571 28.20 69.26 -73.27
CA THR A 571 28.45 69.02 -74.69
C THR A 571 28.06 70.23 -75.55
N GLU A 572 26.96 70.90 -75.22
CA GLU A 572 26.52 72.10 -75.92
C GLU A 572 27.44 73.28 -75.62
N GLU A 573 27.88 73.45 -74.37
CA GLU A 573 28.89 74.43 -73.98
C GLU A 573 30.18 74.24 -74.79
N ARG A 574 30.69 73.00 -74.90
CA ARG A 574 31.85 72.68 -75.74
C ARG A 574 31.63 73.03 -77.21
N ARG A 575 30.42 72.81 -77.73
CA ARG A 575 30.05 73.17 -79.12
C ARG A 575 30.07 74.69 -79.30
N LEU A 576 29.46 75.44 -78.38
CA LEU A 576 29.42 76.89 -78.41
C LEU A 576 30.82 77.51 -78.25
N LEU A 577 31.65 76.98 -77.36
CA LEU A 577 33.05 77.42 -77.20
C LEU A 577 33.84 77.20 -78.49
N LYS A 578 33.63 76.09 -79.20
CA LYS A 578 34.24 75.85 -80.52
C LYS A 578 33.79 76.88 -81.55
N ILE A 579 32.49 77.19 -81.61
CA ILE A 579 31.93 78.22 -82.50
C ILE A 579 32.52 79.60 -82.18
N ILE A 580 32.66 79.96 -80.89
CA ILE A 580 33.27 81.22 -80.47
C ILE A 580 34.73 81.27 -80.92
N ALA A 581 35.50 80.20 -80.73
CA ALA A 581 36.90 80.15 -81.15
C ALA A 581 37.05 80.28 -82.68
N GLU A 582 36.18 79.63 -83.45
CA GLU A 582 36.13 79.77 -84.92
C GLU A 582 35.76 81.20 -85.34
N ALA A 583 34.76 81.81 -84.69
CA ALA A 583 34.35 83.18 -84.95
C ALA A 583 35.44 84.20 -84.59
N ASP A 584 36.16 84.01 -83.48
CA ASP A 584 37.29 84.86 -83.09
C ASP A 584 38.46 84.73 -84.06
N ALA A 585 38.74 83.52 -84.55
CA ALA A 585 39.76 83.28 -85.58
C ALA A 585 39.39 83.99 -86.90
N GLU A 586 38.14 83.89 -87.33
CA GLU A 586 37.65 84.58 -88.52
C GLU A 586 37.68 86.11 -88.35
N ARG A 587 37.26 86.63 -87.19
CA ARG A 587 37.36 88.04 -86.85
C ARG A 587 38.81 88.54 -86.90
N LEU A 588 39.77 87.75 -86.39
CA LEU A 588 41.19 88.09 -86.44
C LEU A 588 41.71 88.13 -87.89
N LYS A 589 41.26 87.19 -88.73
CA LYS A 589 41.60 87.14 -90.15
C LYS A 589 41.07 88.36 -90.90
N GLN A 590 39.79 88.70 -90.72
CA GLN A 590 39.17 89.90 -91.28
C GLN A 590 39.88 91.18 -90.83
N LYS A 591 40.29 91.26 -89.56
CA LYS A 591 41.07 92.39 -89.06
C LYS A 591 42.41 92.54 -89.78
N LYS A 592 43.13 91.44 -90.04
CA LYS A 592 44.38 91.47 -90.81
C LYS A 592 44.16 91.91 -92.25
N GLU A 593 43.09 91.45 -92.90
CA GLU A 593 42.71 91.89 -94.24
C GLU A 593 42.36 93.39 -94.25
N PHE A 594 41.61 93.85 -93.26
CA PHE A 594 41.30 95.28 -93.10
C PHE A 594 42.56 96.13 -92.88
N ASP A 595 43.50 95.69 -92.04
CA ASP A 595 44.77 96.38 -91.81
C ASP A 595 45.63 96.41 -93.09
N GLN A 596 45.58 95.36 -93.92
CA GLN A 596 46.22 95.35 -95.26
C GLN A 596 45.58 96.39 -96.19
N VAL A 597 44.25 96.45 -96.25
CA VAL A 597 43.53 97.45 -97.06
C VAL A 597 43.82 98.88 -96.58
N ILE A 598 43.94 99.11 -95.27
CA ILE A 598 44.38 100.40 -94.72
C ILE A 598 45.78 100.74 -95.20
N ASN A 599 46.74 99.81 -95.12
CA ASN A 599 48.10 100.05 -95.59
C ASN A 599 48.13 100.36 -97.09
N GLU A 600 47.38 99.63 -97.91
CA GLU A 600 47.25 99.91 -99.35
C GLU A 600 46.64 101.30 -99.60
N ARG A 601 45.57 101.65 -98.88
CA ARG A 601 44.95 102.98 -98.93
C ARG A 601 45.95 104.07 -98.57
N ASP A 602 46.76 103.89 -97.53
CA ASP A 602 47.73 104.88 -97.06
C ASP A 602 48.89 105.06 -98.04
N ILE A 603 49.35 103.97 -98.67
CA ILE A 603 50.32 104.02 -99.77
C ILE A 603 49.73 104.79 -100.96
N LEU A 604 48.51 104.44 -101.40
CA LEU A 604 47.83 105.12 -102.51
C LEU A 604 47.55 106.59 -102.18
N GLY A 605 47.16 106.90 -100.95
CA GLY A 605 46.94 108.26 -100.46
C GLY A 605 48.22 109.08 -100.53
N SER A 606 49.36 108.51 -100.10
CA SER A 606 50.68 109.15 -100.20
C SER A 606 51.08 109.41 -101.66
N GLN A 607 50.83 108.45 -102.56
CA GLN A 607 51.07 108.61 -104.00
C GLN A 607 50.18 109.70 -104.62
N LEU A 608 48.90 109.78 -104.23
CA LEU A 608 47.96 110.81 -104.68
C LEU A 608 48.40 112.21 -104.24
N VAL A 609 48.88 112.37 -103.00
CA VAL A 609 49.44 113.64 -102.52
C VAL A 609 50.65 114.04 -103.36
N GLN A 610 51.60 113.12 -103.59
CA GLN A 610 52.76 113.39 -104.46
C GLN A 610 52.34 113.81 -105.88
N ARG A 611 51.35 113.14 -106.47
CA ARG A 611 50.82 113.48 -107.80
C ARG A 611 50.12 114.84 -107.82
N ASN A 612 49.39 115.19 -106.76
CA ASN A 612 48.79 116.50 -106.62
C ASN A 612 49.85 117.61 -106.50
N ASP A 613 50.92 117.37 -105.75
CA ASP A 613 52.05 118.30 -105.64
C ASP A 613 52.76 118.49 -107.01
N GLU A 614 52.96 117.40 -107.77
CA GLU A 614 53.46 117.45 -109.14
C GLU A 614 52.54 118.29 -110.06
N VAL A 615 51.22 118.09 -109.96
CA VAL A 615 50.23 118.85 -110.74
C VAL A 615 50.23 120.33 -110.34
N ALA A 616 50.34 120.65 -109.06
CA ALA A 616 50.43 122.04 -108.57
C ALA A 616 51.70 122.73 -109.11
N LEU A 617 52.84 122.03 -109.11
CA LEU A 617 54.09 122.48 -109.73
C LEU A 617 53.91 122.75 -111.23
N LEU A 618 53.18 121.88 -111.95
CA LEU A 618 52.88 122.08 -113.37
C LEU A 618 51.98 123.31 -113.60
N TYR A 619 50.97 123.53 -112.77
CA TYR A 619 50.11 124.72 -112.86
C TYR A 619 50.90 126.02 -112.64
N GLU A 620 51.81 126.07 -111.66
CA GLU A 620 52.69 127.23 -111.48
C GLU A 620 53.64 127.41 -112.67
N LYS A 621 54.15 126.32 -113.26
CA LYS A 621 54.96 126.38 -114.49
C LYS A 621 54.18 126.96 -115.67
N ILE A 622 52.93 126.55 -115.88
CA ILE A 622 52.03 127.10 -116.90
C ILE A 622 51.78 128.59 -116.65
N LYS A 623 51.51 128.99 -115.40
CA LYS A 623 51.27 130.38 -115.03
C LYS A 623 52.48 131.28 -115.31
N ILE A 624 53.69 130.79 -115.02
CA ILE A 624 54.95 131.47 -115.38
C ILE A 624 55.08 131.59 -116.91
N GLN A 625 54.83 130.51 -117.67
CA GLN A 625 54.87 130.55 -119.14
C GLN A 625 53.85 131.52 -119.73
N GLN A 626 52.62 131.56 -119.19
CA GLN A 626 51.58 132.49 -119.60
C GLN A 626 51.98 133.95 -119.32
N SER A 627 52.61 134.21 -118.17
CA SER A 627 53.15 135.54 -117.83
C SER A 627 54.24 135.98 -118.82
N ILE A 628 55.14 135.07 -119.20
CA ILE A 628 56.19 135.33 -120.20
C ILE A 628 55.56 135.60 -121.58
N LEU A 629 54.57 134.79 -121.99
CA LEU A 629 53.86 134.95 -123.25
C LEU A 629 53.15 136.31 -123.33
N ASN A 630 52.42 136.70 -122.27
CA ASN A 630 51.73 137.98 -122.20
C ASN A 630 52.71 139.17 -122.28
N LYS A 631 53.88 139.06 -121.63
CA LYS A 631 54.95 140.08 -121.78
C LYS A 631 55.47 140.16 -123.21
N GLY A 632 55.69 139.02 -123.86
CA GLY A 632 56.10 138.95 -125.26
C GLY A 632 55.05 139.55 -126.20
N GLU A 633 53.77 139.26 -125.97
CA GLU A 633 52.65 139.80 -126.75
C GLU A 633 52.52 141.31 -126.62
N ALA A 634 52.67 141.85 -125.40
CA ALA A 634 52.66 143.29 -125.15
C ALA A 634 53.81 144.00 -125.88
N GLN A 635 55.03 143.44 -125.80
CA GLN A 635 56.19 143.96 -126.54
C GLN A 635 55.98 143.92 -128.06
N TYR A 636 55.36 142.85 -128.58
CA TYR A 636 55.04 142.73 -129.99
C TYR A 636 54.01 143.79 -130.44
N ARG A 637 52.94 144.02 -129.66
CA ARG A 637 51.96 145.08 -129.95
C ARG A 637 52.60 146.47 -129.95
N GLN A 638 53.52 146.74 -129.02
CA GLN A 638 54.23 148.02 -128.97
C GLN A 638 55.04 148.25 -130.25
N ARG A 639 55.76 147.23 -130.74
CA ARG A 639 56.48 147.30 -132.02
C ARG A 639 55.55 147.50 -133.22
N MET A 640 54.35 146.91 -133.21
CA MET A 640 53.35 147.12 -134.26
C MET A 640 52.81 148.56 -134.27
N GLU A 641 52.65 149.20 -133.11
CA GLU A 641 52.23 150.61 -133.02
C GLU A 641 53.35 151.56 -133.47
N ASP A 642 54.61 151.28 -133.13
CA ASP A 642 55.77 152.02 -133.66
C ASP A 642 55.79 152.00 -135.21
N ILE A 643 55.56 150.82 -135.81
CA ILE A 643 55.46 150.66 -137.27
C ILE A 643 54.29 151.47 -137.84
N ARG A 644 53.15 151.54 -137.14
CA ARG A 644 51.98 152.31 -137.55
C ARG A 644 52.26 153.81 -137.55
N LEU A 645 52.94 154.31 -136.53
CA LEU A 645 53.37 155.73 -136.43
C LEU A 645 54.36 156.08 -137.55
N LEU A 646 55.35 155.23 -137.82
CA LEU A 646 56.29 155.42 -138.93
C LEU A 646 55.59 155.45 -140.30
N LYS A 647 54.56 154.62 -140.52
CA LYS A 647 53.74 154.65 -141.74
C LYS A 647 52.93 155.94 -141.90
N LEU A 648 52.45 156.52 -140.79
CA LEU A 648 51.74 157.80 -140.77
C LEU A 648 52.66 158.97 -141.13
N GLU A 649 53.88 158.97 -140.62
CA GLU A 649 54.90 159.99 -140.94
C GLU A 649 55.28 159.95 -142.44
N ILE A 650 55.43 158.75 -143.02
CA ILE A 650 55.63 158.56 -144.46
C ILE A 650 54.47 159.12 -145.28
N LYS A 651 53.22 158.94 -144.82
CA LYS A 651 52.03 159.49 -145.50
C LYS A 651 52.01 161.01 -145.48
N LYS A 652 52.45 161.64 -144.38
CA LYS A 652 52.53 163.10 -144.24
C LYS A 652 53.56 163.70 -145.21
N LEU A 653 54.77 163.13 -145.25
CA LEU A 653 55.84 163.54 -146.16
C LEU A 653 55.47 163.37 -147.65
N ARG A 654 54.72 162.33 -148.01
CA ARG A 654 54.20 162.14 -149.38
C ARG A 654 53.16 163.19 -149.79
N ARG A 655 52.38 163.71 -148.83
CA ARG A 655 51.38 164.75 -149.08
C ARG A 655 52.01 166.11 -149.33
N GLU A 656 53.04 166.48 -148.57
CA GLU A 656 53.84 167.69 -148.81
C GLU A 656 54.48 167.67 -150.21
N LYS A 657 55.02 166.53 -150.64
CA LYS A 657 55.56 166.36 -152.00
C LYS A 657 54.51 166.60 -153.10
N GLY A 658 53.26 166.18 -152.87
CA GLY A 658 52.16 166.39 -153.82
C GLY A 658 51.72 167.85 -153.95
N ILE A 659 51.84 168.65 -152.89
CA ILE A 659 51.50 170.08 -152.86
C ILE A 659 52.57 170.89 -153.62
N LEU A 660 53.86 170.54 -153.48
CA LEU A 660 54.95 171.18 -154.21
C LEU A 660 54.96 170.84 -155.71
N GLY A 661 54.60 169.61 -156.09
CA GLY A 661 54.57 169.18 -157.49
C GLY A 661 53.51 169.89 -158.35
N LYS A 662 52.39 170.31 -157.77
CA LYS A 662 51.32 171.03 -158.50
C LYS A 662 51.60 172.52 -158.68
N SER A 663 52.52 173.10 -157.92
CA SER A 663 52.98 174.49 -158.10
C SER A 663 53.90 174.69 -159.32
N VAL A 664 54.33 173.61 -159.99
CA VAL A 664 55.34 173.63 -161.07
C VAL A 664 54.73 173.35 -162.46
N ALA A 665 53.51 172.80 -162.56
CA ALA A 665 52.98 172.31 -163.83
C ALA A 665 52.22 173.33 -164.71
N ASN A 666 52.06 174.60 -164.31
CA ASN A 666 51.23 175.58 -165.05
C ASN A 666 51.95 176.92 -165.35
N VAL A 667 53.22 176.92 -165.80
CA VAL A 667 53.92 178.16 -166.23
C VAL A 667 54.38 178.19 -167.71
N GLU A 668 54.16 177.16 -168.54
CA GLU A 668 54.50 177.29 -169.98
C GLU A 668 53.43 176.78 -170.95
N GLU A 669 52.34 177.55 -171.01
CA GLU A 669 51.60 177.93 -172.23
C GLU A 669 50.78 179.21 -171.91
N LEU A 670 50.87 180.26 -172.75
CA LEU A 670 49.88 181.34 -172.80
C LEU A 670 48.83 180.94 -173.85
N ARG A 671 47.55 180.74 -173.49
CA ARG A 671 46.34 181.04 -174.31
C ARG A 671 45.06 180.40 -173.81
#